data_AF-A0A554MCW9-F1
#
_entry.id   AF-A0A554MCW9-F1
#
_cell.length_a   1.000
_cell.length_b   1.000
_cell.length_c   1.000
_cell.angle_alpha   90.00
_cell.angle_beta   90.00
_cell.angle_gamma   90.00
#
_symmetry.space_group_name_H-M   'P 1'
#
loop_
_entity.id
_entity.type
_entity.pdbx_description
1 polymer ?
#
loop_
_entity_poly.entity_id
_entity_poly.type
_entity_poly.pdbx_seq_one_letter_code
_entity_poly.pdbx_strand_id
1 'polypeptide(L)'
;MSKFKNSSLAKATMGVVGLATGLFMLGMVVVATPAHAQTVEELNAQIQSLLSQITALQTQLNSTSGTPATAGKCTFAKDLTIGSKGDDVTCLQTYLQAAGHFTYTGAKGYFGSITKTAVSAWQKANGVTPAAGYFGKISVAKYNSVAGTTTTTTTTTTTTTTPVAVGTGLTVSSPTQPAASLAPESAARLPYTKVNFTASADGDVTVSGIVVERVGLSADASLSGVVLLDENGTQVGIAKTLNSNHQTTLSEGFVVKAGQTRTMTIAGNMASNNDARAGEVVGLNVVAVNTSATVNGALPLTGAMHTVNATLAIGSVTLQRGSVDPGASQTKEVGTTGYTFSAVRVTAGSAEKVMLNSIRWNQTGSASKDDLANLKTYVDGTAYDVVVSSDGKYYTSTFGSGIEMDKGFSKEISIKGDVNGGSGRTIDFDIAKRTDIGVSGQLYGYGIIPPQTGASDPTDDTAAFSSVEDPWYDAAQVTVSAGSITVSSDTTVAAQNIAVNLANQPLGGFIVDVKGEPISVASMVFNVMATGNEVVDITNVSLVNASGAVIAGPVDGVDVLDPSGTFTFTDTVTFPVGITKIVLKGKLGTDFISNDTVAASTTPSSNWTTVTGQVTGNSITPAPTSAVTSLTMTVKAGALAISQATQPVAQSVIAGQQGFEFARYILDGSQSGEDIRMTSFITDFIATGGGATHLTNCQLYDGISSTAKSLTTGSNAKNPTAIDDQTFTFDGTGLVISKGTSKTLSLRCNVSTAASGNYTWGLTDNSATYTGATGLTSGQTIAETMTANQTGIAMAAATSGSYTVVADSSSAYNYKAVQAGTTDVPLAAFRFTAGLTEDITLRQIALQLGNTASNSPSDLVGQQVTLWNGSTQVGIAQFGLANADNATSTLTSTVTIKKGEVGVIVVKGSLITHDANTNTTSTAGSGGYGAFLGVTYDGDNVGLNGNYATGVASGATISSGTTSDVTTNGVRVFSSVPSIVVNSSGGALAAGADLYKFTVTNPGPRDIAFKKFSFSVATTGGAVTGFTLYGDGVAVNATAVNAVDVETAGATLDAVEIVFDATSSAKLVSAGSSKTYILKADTAVDTASVSETLNLALLADTAYPSIALLMGEYSTAAQKINVSTASTTNNIIWSPSSTTTVTATAADELKLDWTNGYGLPGFPSVGSNFPVQVFTRSN
;
A
#
# COMPACT_ATOMS: atom_id res chain seq x y z
N MET A 1 11.44 -16.42 27.75
CA MET A 1 11.94 -17.23 28.88
C MET A 1 13.45 -16.97 29.00
N SER A 2 14.11 -16.91 30.15
CA SER A 2 13.66 -16.87 31.57
C SER A 2 14.83 -16.48 32.51
N LYS A 3 14.53 -15.67 33.55
CA LYS A 3 14.96 -15.77 34.98
C LYS A 3 16.46 -16.08 35.33
N PHE A 4 17.11 -15.52 36.36
CA PHE A 4 16.67 -14.69 37.50
C PHE A 4 17.89 -14.07 38.27
N LYS A 5 17.67 -12.89 38.88
CA LYS A 5 18.09 -12.41 40.23
C LYS A 5 19.56 -12.43 40.76
N ASN A 6 20.01 -11.21 41.12
CA ASN A 6 20.49 -10.74 42.45
C ASN A 6 21.87 -11.11 43.06
N SER A 7 22.60 -10.05 43.47
CA SER A 7 23.39 -9.88 44.74
C SER A 7 24.63 -10.76 45.01
N SER A 8 25.55 -10.45 45.96
CA SER A 8 26.14 -9.18 46.47
C SER A 8 27.33 -9.50 47.41
N LEU A 9 28.15 -8.48 47.77
CA LEU A 9 29.21 -8.48 48.81
C LEU A 9 30.47 -9.41 48.66
N ALA A 10 31.56 -8.79 48.18
CA ALA A 10 32.74 -8.37 48.97
C ALA A 10 33.75 -9.35 49.64
N LYS A 11 35.03 -8.88 49.57
CA LYS A 11 36.23 -9.08 50.44
C LYS A 11 37.28 -10.18 50.14
N ALA A 12 38.54 -9.69 50.15
CA ALA A 12 39.81 -10.30 50.59
C ALA A 12 40.53 -11.36 49.71
N THR A 13 41.87 -11.54 49.73
CA THR A 13 43.07 -10.70 50.08
C THR A 13 44.37 -11.46 49.65
N MET A 14 45.48 -10.75 49.39
CA MET A 14 46.91 -11.23 49.42
C MET A 14 47.54 -12.08 48.27
N GLY A 15 48.89 -12.00 48.18
CA GLY A 15 49.81 -12.83 47.36
C GLY A 15 50.33 -12.14 46.08
N VAL A 16 51.48 -11.44 45.98
CA VAL A 16 52.83 -11.42 46.64
C VAL A 16 53.87 -12.39 46.06
N VAL A 17 54.71 -11.86 45.16
CA VAL A 17 56.12 -12.22 44.77
C VAL A 17 56.72 -10.90 44.20
N GLY A 18 57.97 -10.43 44.38
CA GLY A 18 59.27 -10.96 44.88
C GLY A 18 60.30 -11.00 43.71
N LEU A 19 61.58 -10.58 43.78
CA LEU A 19 62.41 -9.86 44.79
C LEU A 19 63.72 -9.32 44.12
N ALA A 20 64.55 -8.56 44.87
CA ALA A 20 66.02 -8.27 44.73
C ALA A 20 66.47 -6.96 44.01
N THR A 21 67.11 -5.91 44.58
CA THR A 21 68.40 -5.69 45.36
C THR A 21 69.69 -5.71 44.51
N GLY A 22 70.74 -4.86 44.62
CA GLY A 22 71.15 -3.69 45.48
C GLY A 22 72.41 -2.98 44.85
N LEU A 23 73.36 -2.26 45.47
CA LEU A 23 73.60 -1.70 46.84
C LEU A 23 74.89 -0.78 46.89
N PHE A 24 75.05 0.13 47.88
CA PHE A 24 76.34 0.71 48.46
C PHE A 24 77.25 1.71 47.65
N MET A 25 78.13 2.58 48.22
CA MET A 25 78.30 3.25 49.57
C MET A 25 79.43 4.35 49.60
N LEU A 26 79.65 5.03 50.75
CA LEU A 26 80.73 5.99 51.20
C LEU A 26 80.52 7.51 50.95
N GLY A 27 80.86 8.45 51.87
CA GLY A 27 81.26 8.32 53.30
C GLY A 27 81.75 9.63 54.00
N MET A 28 81.82 9.63 55.35
CA MET A 28 82.36 10.65 56.31
C MET A 28 81.55 11.96 56.57
N VAL A 29 81.52 12.58 57.77
CA VAL A 29 81.97 12.23 59.16
C VAL A 29 81.09 12.98 60.21
N VAL A 30 81.09 12.55 61.48
CA VAL A 30 80.20 13.04 62.57
C VAL A 30 80.95 13.84 63.66
N VAL A 31 80.30 14.89 64.21
CA VAL A 31 80.50 15.40 65.58
C VAL A 31 79.12 15.68 66.20
N ALA A 32 78.95 15.45 67.51
CA ALA A 32 77.74 15.77 68.25
C ALA A 32 78.06 16.49 69.58
N THR A 33 77.29 17.52 69.90
CA THR A 33 77.40 18.37 71.10
C THR A 33 76.01 18.74 71.63
N PRO A 34 75.85 19.11 72.91
CA PRO A 34 74.61 18.85 73.65
C PRO A 34 73.49 19.88 73.43
N ALA A 35 72.26 19.45 73.74
CA ALA A 35 71.12 20.34 73.91
C ALA A 35 71.31 21.21 75.17
N HIS A 36 71.43 22.52 74.99
CA HIS A 36 71.39 23.49 76.08
C HIS A 36 69.96 23.96 76.34
N ALA A 37 69.64 24.22 77.61
CA ALA A 37 68.40 24.87 78.00
C ALA A 37 68.45 26.36 77.62
N GLN A 38 67.34 26.87 77.09
CA GLN A 38 67.27 28.19 76.49
C GLN A 38 67.41 29.32 77.53
N THR A 39 68.29 30.27 77.27
CA THR A 39 68.66 31.37 78.18
C THR A 39 67.62 32.49 78.22
N VAL A 40 67.75 33.41 79.18
CA VAL A 40 66.85 34.58 79.30
C VAL A 40 67.04 35.53 78.11
N GLU A 41 68.26 35.70 77.60
CA GLU A 41 68.55 36.41 76.35
C GLU A 41 67.88 35.75 75.14
N GLU A 42 67.94 34.42 75.01
CA GLU A 42 67.27 33.70 73.92
C GLU A 42 65.74 33.72 74.05
N LEU A 43 65.21 33.71 75.28
CA LEU A 43 63.78 33.87 75.54
C LEU A 43 63.33 35.32 75.24
N ASN A 44 64.15 36.33 75.54
CA ASN A 44 63.90 37.72 75.12
C ASN A 44 64.02 37.90 73.61
N ALA A 45 64.92 37.18 72.94
CA ALA A 45 65.01 37.14 71.48
C ALA A 45 63.76 36.47 70.87
N GLN A 46 63.24 35.40 71.48
CA GLN A 46 61.95 34.82 71.11
C GLN A 46 60.79 35.77 71.40
N ILE A 47 60.77 36.49 72.52
CA ILE A 47 59.72 37.48 72.84
C ILE A 47 59.77 38.67 71.86
N GLN A 48 60.95 39.16 71.47
CA GLN A 48 61.10 40.15 70.39
C GLN A 48 60.66 39.58 69.03
N SER A 49 60.98 38.32 68.72
CA SER A 49 60.49 37.63 67.51
C SER A 49 58.98 37.40 67.52
N LEU A 50 58.38 37.19 68.70
CA LEU A 50 56.94 37.01 68.87
C LEU A 50 56.22 38.36 68.86
N LEU A 51 56.81 39.43 69.39
CA LEU A 51 56.28 40.79 69.29
C LEU A 51 56.38 41.33 67.86
N SER A 52 57.46 41.05 67.12
CA SER A 52 57.55 41.40 65.70
C SER A 52 56.60 40.56 64.84
N GLN A 53 56.42 39.27 65.14
CA GLN A 53 55.37 38.45 64.52
C GLN A 53 53.96 38.92 64.88
N ILE A 54 53.67 39.29 66.14
CA ILE A 54 52.36 39.85 66.54
C ILE A 54 52.12 41.20 65.87
N THR A 55 53.13 42.07 65.75
CA THR A 55 53.00 43.35 65.04
C THR A 55 52.76 43.14 63.54
N ALA A 56 53.46 42.19 62.92
CA ALA A 56 53.21 41.78 61.54
C ALA A 56 51.80 41.21 61.37
N LEU A 57 51.38 40.29 62.23
CA LEU A 57 50.05 39.67 62.25
C LEU A 57 48.94 40.68 62.51
N GLN A 58 49.14 41.71 63.35
CA GLN A 58 48.15 42.78 63.58
C GLN A 58 48.04 43.74 62.38
N THR A 59 49.15 44.04 61.72
CA THR A 59 49.16 44.82 60.47
C THR A 59 48.49 44.04 59.32
N GLN A 60 48.70 42.72 59.29
CA GLN A 60 48.06 41.80 58.36
C GLN A 60 46.55 41.62 58.67
N LEU A 61 46.17 41.53 59.95
CA LEU A 61 44.78 41.35 60.38
C LEU A 61 43.90 42.56 60.03
N ASN A 62 44.41 43.78 60.23
CA ASN A 62 43.69 45.01 59.86
C ASN A 62 43.59 45.26 58.35
N SER A 63 44.16 44.39 57.51
CA SER A 63 43.97 44.40 56.06
C SER A 63 43.16 43.20 55.52
N THR A 64 42.69 42.29 56.39
CA THR A 64 41.95 41.08 55.97
C THR A 64 40.66 40.81 56.75
N SER A 65 39.64 41.66 56.57
CA SER A 65 38.27 41.40 57.07
C SER A 65 37.17 41.92 56.14
N GLY A 66 37.28 41.64 54.84
CA GLY A 66 36.31 42.06 53.81
C GLY A 66 35.97 41.01 52.74
N THR A 67 36.44 39.76 52.88
CA THR A 67 36.38 38.76 51.80
C THR A 67 35.97 37.38 52.36
N PRO A 68 34.88 36.77 51.89
CA PRO A 68 34.57 35.37 52.16
C PRO A 68 35.64 34.42 51.58
N ALA A 69 35.84 33.27 52.23
CA ALA A 69 36.99 32.39 51.99
C ALA A 69 37.14 31.91 50.53
N THR A 70 38.39 31.87 50.06
CA THR A 70 38.79 31.10 48.88
C THR A 70 38.52 29.61 49.12
N ALA A 71 37.69 29.01 48.26
CA ALA A 71 37.34 27.60 48.37
C ALA A 71 38.55 26.72 48.00
N GLY A 72 39.15 26.06 49.00
CA GLY A 72 39.97 24.88 48.77
C GLY A 72 39.16 23.79 48.06
N LYS A 73 39.82 22.97 47.23
CA LYS A 73 39.18 21.96 46.36
C LYS A 73 38.14 21.12 47.12
N CYS A 74 36.87 21.25 46.74
CA CYS A 74 35.73 20.61 47.37
C CYS A 74 35.87 19.07 47.30
N THR A 75 35.77 18.38 48.44
CA THR A 75 35.82 16.91 48.50
C THR A 75 34.42 16.35 48.67
N PHE A 76 33.72 16.16 47.55
CA PHE A 76 32.33 15.70 47.53
C PHE A 76 32.21 14.22 47.92
N ALA A 77 31.81 13.95 49.16
CA ALA A 77 31.65 12.59 49.69
C ALA A 77 30.32 11.91 49.32
N LYS A 78 29.35 12.68 48.79
CA LYS A 78 28.00 12.25 48.40
C LYS A 78 27.59 12.88 47.07
N ASP A 79 26.79 12.16 46.29
CA ASP A 79 26.19 12.69 45.05
C ASP A 79 25.14 13.76 45.39
N LEU A 80 25.09 14.88 44.66
CA LEU A 80 24.20 16.02 44.95
C LEU A 80 23.12 16.20 43.87
N THR A 81 21.89 16.47 44.33
CA THR A 81 20.67 16.60 43.50
C THR A 81 19.66 17.58 44.10
N ILE A 82 18.58 17.91 43.40
CA ILE A 82 17.49 18.75 43.93
C ILE A 82 17.00 18.23 45.28
N GLY A 83 16.92 19.13 46.27
CA GLY A 83 16.61 18.79 47.66
C GLY A 83 17.83 18.76 48.59
N SER A 84 19.05 18.59 48.05
CA SER A 84 20.28 18.46 48.84
C SER A 84 20.61 19.74 49.62
N LYS A 85 21.15 19.59 50.83
CA LYS A 85 21.54 20.70 51.72
C LYS A 85 22.92 20.49 52.36
N GLY A 86 23.53 21.59 52.80
CA GLY A 86 24.78 21.63 53.56
C GLY A 86 26.02 21.96 52.72
N ASP A 87 27.19 21.87 53.35
CA ASP A 87 28.42 22.52 52.88
C ASP A 87 28.93 22.03 51.52
N ASP A 88 28.73 20.76 51.18
CA ASP A 88 29.00 20.23 49.84
C ASP A 88 28.24 21.01 48.74
N VAL A 89 26.97 21.36 49.01
CA VAL A 89 26.16 22.15 48.08
C VAL A 89 26.66 23.60 48.03
N THR A 90 27.05 24.16 49.16
CA THR A 90 27.65 25.51 49.23
C THR A 90 28.94 25.57 48.40
N CYS A 91 29.84 24.59 48.58
CA CYS A 91 31.11 24.49 47.89
C CYS A 91 30.92 24.29 46.37
N LEU A 92 29.98 23.44 45.97
CA LEU A 92 29.59 23.27 44.57
C LEU A 92 29.02 24.56 43.97
N GLN A 93 28.13 25.26 44.67
CA GLN A 93 27.55 26.53 44.20
C GLN A 93 28.62 27.61 44.01
N THR A 94 29.54 27.77 44.97
CA THR A 94 30.67 28.71 44.85
C THR A 94 31.58 28.36 43.68
N TYR A 95 31.90 27.09 43.47
CA TYR A 95 32.68 26.66 42.30
C TYR A 95 31.96 26.94 40.97
N LEU A 96 30.67 26.60 40.87
CA LEU A 96 29.87 26.86 39.66
C LEU A 96 29.71 28.37 39.41
N GLN A 97 29.70 29.20 40.45
CA GLN A 97 29.67 30.65 40.33
C GLN A 97 31.00 31.19 39.80
N ALA A 98 32.13 30.70 40.33
CA ALA A 98 33.47 31.03 39.83
C ALA A 98 33.71 30.53 38.39
N ALA A 99 33.09 29.40 38.01
CA ALA A 99 33.10 28.86 36.65
C ALA A 99 32.05 29.51 35.72
N GLY A 100 31.34 30.56 36.15
CA GLY A 100 30.38 31.32 35.31
C GLY A 100 29.04 30.64 35.05
N HIS A 101 28.72 29.52 35.69
CA HIS A 101 27.50 28.74 35.44
C HIS A 101 26.40 28.91 36.50
N PHE A 102 26.70 29.41 37.70
CA PHE A 102 25.70 29.66 38.76
C PHE A 102 25.35 31.15 38.83
N THR A 103 24.16 31.50 38.34
CA THR A 103 23.69 32.89 38.17
C THR A 103 23.00 33.50 39.39
N TYR A 104 22.89 32.78 40.51
CA TYR A 104 22.21 33.27 41.72
C TYR A 104 23.21 33.86 42.72
N THR A 105 22.83 34.98 43.34
CA THR A 105 23.76 35.82 44.14
C THR A 105 24.18 35.17 45.46
N GLY A 106 25.26 34.40 45.38
CA GLY A 106 25.94 33.73 46.49
C GLY A 106 25.33 32.37 46.82
N ALA A 107 26.21 31.41 47.12
CA ALA A 107 25.84 30.07 47.55
C ALA A 107 24.93 30.10 48.79
N LYS A 108 23.80 29.39 48.74
CA LYS A 108 22.80 29.31 49.82
C LYS A 108 22.75 27.94 50.50
N GLY A 109 23.63 27.01 50.11
CA GLY A 109 23.71 25.66 50.70
C GLY A 109 22.47 24.79 50.48
N TYR A 110 21.61 25.14 49.49
CA TYR A 110 20.45 24.36 49.08
C TYR A 110 20.43 24.17 47.57
N PHE A 111 20.34 22.91 47.13
CA PHE A 111 20.37 22.52 45.73
C PHE A 111 18.94 22.62 45.18
N GLY A 112 18.62 23.78 44.61
CA GLY A 112 17.34 24.06 43.97
C GLY A 112 17.38 23.84 42.45
N SER A 113 16.31 24.24 41.76
CA SER A 113 16.23 24.30 40.29
C SER A 113 17.42 25.05 39.68
N ILE A 114 17.75 26.24 40.19
CA ILE A 114 18.88 27.05 39.70
C ILE A 114 20.22 26.32 39.85
N THR A 115 20.39 25.51 40.91
CA THR A 115 21.61 24.69 41.08
C THR A 115 21.65 23.53 40.10
N LYS A 116 20.51 22.88 39.82
CA LYS A 116 20.39 21.86 38.76
C LYS A 116 20.75 22.45 37.39
N THR A 117 20.23 23.64 37.06
CA THR A 117 20.55 24.34 35.81
C THR A 117 22.03 24.69 35.72
N ALA A 118 22.64 25.22 36.79
CA ALA A 118 24.06 25.52 36.82
C ALA A 118 24.95 24.28 36.68
N VAL A 119 24.61 23.17 37.36
CA VAL A 119 25.30 21.88 37.16
C VAL A 119 25.12 21.38 35.74
N SER A 120 23.92 21.49 35.15
CA SER A 120 23.66 21.07 33.76
C SER A 120 24.47 21.88 32.75
N ALA A 121 24.54 23.21 32.92
CA ALA A 121 25.34 24.10 32.09
C ALA A 121 26.84 23.79 32.19
N TRP A 122 27.36 23.61 33.41
CA TRP A 122 28.74 23.22 33.64
C TRP A 122 29.05 21.82 33.09
N GLN A 123 28.15 20.86 33.27
CA GLN A 123 28.26 19.51 32.71
C GLN A 123 28.36 19.56 31.18
N LYS A 124 27.47 20.32 30.51
CA LYS A 124 27.50 20.52 29.07
C LYS A 124 28.81 21.16 28.60
N ALA A 125 29.25 22.22 29.28
CA ALA A 125 30.52 22.90 28.98
C ALA A 125 31.77 22.02 29.22
N ASN A 126 31.69 21.04 30.13
CA ASN A 126 32.79 20.14 30.48
C ASN A 126 32.64 18.72 29.88
N GLY A 127 31.73 18.51 28.93
CA GLY A 127 31.56 17.21 28.25
C GLY A 127 31.09 16.06 29.16
N VAL A 128 30.36 16.35 30.23
CA VAL A 128 29.78 15.35 31.14
C VAL A 128 28.38 14.97 30.64
N THR A 129 28.25 13.74 30.16
CA THR A 129 26.99 13.20 29.61
C THR A 129 26.42 12.11 30.53
N PRO A 130 25.10 12.11 30.83
CA PRO A 130 24.12 13.13 30.51
C PRO A 130 24.29 14.39 31.38
N ALA A 131 24.13 15.58 30.78
CA ALA A 131 24.16 16.86 31.47
C ALA A 131 22.87 17.15 32.27
N ALA A 132 22.42 16.17 33.07
CA ALA A 132 21.10 16.14 33.71
C ALA A 132 20.94 17.11 34.90
N GLY A 133 21.98 17.87 35.26
CA GLY A 133 22.00 18.71 36.46
C GLY A 133 22.16 17.94 37.77
N TYR A 134 22.56 16.67 37.69
CA TYR A 134 22.84 15.77 38.82
C TYR A 134 24.35 15.70 39.05
N PHE A 135 24.82 16.20 40.20
CA PHE A 135 26.25 16.25 40.50
C PHE A 135 26.69 14.99 41.27
N GLY A 136 26.66 13.86 40.57
CA GLY A 136 27.17 12.58 41.07
C GLY A 136 28.56 12.21 40.58
N LYS A 137 29.04 11.02 40.92
CA LYS A 137 30.39 10.46 40.63
C LYS A 137 31.06 10.86 39.30
N ILE A 138 30.36 10.86 38.17
CA ILE A 138 30.94 11.29 36.87
C ILE A 138 31.29 12.78 36.88
N SER A 139 30.40 13.60 37.44
CA SER A 139 30.61 15.04 37.65
C SER A 139 31.73 15.30 38.65
N VAL A 140 31.78 14.53 39.75
CA VAL A 140 32.86 14.61 40.75
C VAL A 140 34.22 14.23 40.13
N ALA A 141 34.27 13.20 39.28
CA ALA A 141 35.48 12.80 38.56
C ALA A 141 35.93 13.90 37.58
N LYS A 142 35.02 14.47 36.78
CA LYS A 142 35.37 15.57 35.86
C LYS A 142 35.80 16.82 36.63
N TYR A 143 35.08 17.23 37.67
CA TYR A 143 35.44 18.31 38.59
C TYR A 143 36.87 18.13 39.11
N ASN A 144 37.20 16.93 39.59
CA ASN A 144 38.53 16.63 40.13
C ASN A 144 39.66 16.79 39.11
N SER A 145 39.36 16.72 37.80
CA SER A 145 40.32 16.94 36.70
C SER A 145 40.38 18.38 36.18
N VAL A 146 39.32 19.19 36.32
CA VAL A 146 39.27 20.57 35.80
C VAL A 146 39.49 21.64 36.88
N ALA A 147 39.20 21.34 38.15
CA ALA A 147 39.45 22.24 39.29
C ALA A 147 40.93 22.20 39.76
N GLY A 148 41.87 21.90 38.86
CA GLY A 148 43.30 21.74 39.15
C GLY A 148 44.25 22.38 38.14
N THR A 149 43.73 23.04 37.10
CA THR A 149 44.53 23.66 36.03
C THR A 149 44.37 25.18 36.04
N THR A 150 45.36 25.89 36.56
CA THR A 150 45.43 27.36 36.51
C THR A 150 45.86 27.83 35.12
N THR A 151 44.92 28.28 34.31
CA THR A 151 45.18 29.03 33.07
C THR A 151 44.39 30.32 33.12
N THR A 152 45.08 31.46 33.00
CA THR A 152 44.51 32.79 33.16
C THR A 152 43.81 33.24 31.88
N THR A 153 42.52 33.57 31.95
CA THR A 153 41.81 34.27 30.86
C THR A 153 41.64 35.73 31.23
N THR A 154 42.08 36.62 30.36
CA THR A 154 41.99 38.08 30.50
C THR A 154 40.58 38.57 30.17
N THR A 155 40.04 39.49 30.97
CA THR A 155 38.87 40.31 30.60
C THR A 155 39.19 41.79 30.85
N THR A 156 38.83 42.65 29.90
CA THR A 156 39.36 44.01 29.80
C THR A 156 38.38 45.06 30.33
N THR A 157 38.81 45.87 31.31
CA THR A 157 38.21 47.20 31.53
C THR A 157 39.19 48.20 32.16
N THR A 158 39.64 49.17 31.34
CA THR A 158 40.01 50.53 31.73
C THR A 158 40.73 50.74 33.07
N THR A 159 42.03 50.49 33.12
CA THR A 159 42.98 51.30 33.90
C THR A 159 44.36 51.23 33.26
N THR A 160 45.21 52.22 33.54
CA THR A 160 46.56 52.42 32.97
C THR A 160 47.38 51.14 32.83
N THR A 161 47.73 50.78 31.60
CA THR A 161 48.56 49.62 31.28
C THR A 161 50.00 49.80 31.76
N THR A 162 50.43 49.03 32.75
CA THR A 162 51.85 48.76 32.98
C THR A 162 52.40 47.98 31.77
N PRO A 163 53.58 48.33 31.19
CA PRO A 163 53.96 47.80 29.88
C PRO A 163 54.23 46.29 29.86
N VAL A 164 53.99 45.67 28.70
CA VAL A 164 54.68 44.43 28.30
C VAL A 164 56.18 44.68 28.35
N ALA A 165 56.97 43.69 28.76
CA ALA A 165 58.42 43.78 28.72
C ALA A 165 58.90 43.97 27.27
N VAL A 166 59.30 45.20 26.94
CA VAL A 166 59.84 45.57 25.63
C VAL A 166 61.26 45.03 25.54
N GLY A 167 61.57 44.24 24.51
CA GLY A 167 62.92 43.74 24.28
C GLY A 167 63.90 44.90 24.11
N THR A 168 65.01 44.90 24.85
CA THR A 168 65.88 46.08 24.94
C THR A 168 66.78 46.27 23.71
N GLY A 169 66.92 45.24 22.88
CA GLY A 169 67.79 45.23 21.70
C GLY A 169 67.18 44.54 20.48
N LEU A 170 67.51 45.08 19.31
CA LEU A 170 67.14 44.57 17.99
C LEU A 170 68.39 44.46 17.14
N THR A 171 68.82 43.24 16.83
CA THR A 171 69.95 43.01 15.92
C THR A 171 69.48 43.09 14.49
N VAL A 172 70.11 43.95 13.68
CA VAL A 172 69.79 44.19 12.27
C VAL A 172 70.98 43.78 11.41
N SER A 173 70.78 42.84 10.49
CA SER A 173 71.87 42.22 9.74
C SER A 173 71.51 41.88 8.29
N SER A 174 72.55 41.69 7.45
CA SER A 174 72.42 41.34 6.03
C SER A 174 72.37 39.82 5.85
N PRO A 175 71.23 39.22 5.44
CA PRO A 175 71.19 37.87 4.89
C PRO A 175 71.75 37.85 3.45
N THR A 176 71.68 36.68 2.80
CA THR A 176 71.90 36.57 1.35
C THR A 176 70.97 37.52 0.60
N GLN A 177 71.56 38.51 -0.06
CA GLN A 177 70.83 39.51 -0.84
C GLN A 177 70.27 38.90 -2.14
N PRO A 178 69.24 39.52 -2.75
CA PRO A 178 68.79 39.17 -4.09
C PRO A 178 69.92 39.26 -5.13
N ALA A 179 69.77 38.54 -6.25
CA ALA A 179 70.66 38.72 -7.39
C ALA A 179 70.24 39.95 -8.21
N ALA A 180 71.23 40.68 -8.73
CA ALA A 180 70.99 41.74 -9.71
C ALA A 180 70.28 41.18 -10.95
N SER A 181 69.24 41.87 -11.42
CA SER A 181 68.44 41.47 -12.59
C SER A 181 68.04 42.67 -13.45
N LEU A 182 67.29 42.42 -14.51
CA LEU A 182 66.48 43.46 -15.13
C LEU A 182 65.36 43.90 -14.17
N ALA A 183 64.90 45.12 -14.33
CA ALA A 183 63.72 45.69 -13.67
C ALA A 183 62.74 46.17 -14.76
N PRO A 184 61.85 45.29 -15.26
CA PRO A 184 60.94 45.61 -16.35
C PRO A 184 59.86 46.63 -15.98
N GLU A 185 59.27 47.28 -16.98
CA GLU A 185 58.04 48.05 -16.82
C GLU A 185 56.93 47.25 -16.13
N SER A 186 56.17 47.91 -15.27
CA SER A 186 55.07 47.34 -14.47
C SER A 186 55.43 46.18 -13.52
N ALA A 187 56.69 45.74 -13.45
CA ALA A 187 57.12 44.67 -12.56
C ALA A 187 56.89 45.05 -11.09
N ALA A 188 56.02 44.30 -10.41
CA ALA A 188 55.67 44.54 -9.03
C ALA A 188 56.50 43.68 -8.07
N ARG A 189 56.70 44.18 -6.85
CA ARG A 189 57.37 43.49 -5.74
C ARG A 189 58.76 42.93 -6.10
N LEU A 190 59.48 43.58 -7.01
CA LEU A 190 60.86 43.22 -7.39
C LEU A 190 61.77 43.35 -6.15
N PRO A 191 62.40 42.27 -5.65
CA PRO A 191 63.11 42.31 -4.37
C PRO A 191 64.50 42.93 -4.50
N TYR A 192 64.72 44.07 -3.84
CA TYR A 192 66.02 44.77 -3.85
C TYR A 192 66.90 44.36 -2.68
N THR A 193 66.41 44.50 -1.44
CA THR A 193 67.23 44.35 -0.23
C THR A 193 66.52 43.50 0.81
N LYS A 194 67.16 42.41 1.25
CA LYS A 194 66.71 41.59 2.38
C LYS A 194 67.37 42.04 3.66
N VAL A 195 66.64 41.98 4.78
CA VAL A 195 67.16 42.36 6.11
C VAL A 195 66.64 41.38 7.16
N ASN A 196 67.56 40.87 7.98
CA ASN A 196 67.26 40.06 9.14
C ASN A 196 67.12 40.94 10.38
N PHE A 197 65.96 40.86 11.04
CA PHE A 197 65.66 41.53 12.29
C PHE A 197 65.53 40.46 13.38
N THR A 198 66.41 40.50 14.39
CA THR A 198 66.44 39.54 15.50
C THR A 198 66.23 40.26 16.82
N ALA A 199 65.13 39.97 17.52
CA ALA A 199 64.90 40.53 18.84
C ALA A 199 65.76 39.81 19.89
N SER A 200 66.24 40.54 20.89
CA SER A 200 66.82 39.95 22.10
C SER A 200 65.81 39.00 22.80
N ALA A 201 66.32 38.06 23.61
CA ALA A 201 65.49 37.07 24.31
C ALA A 201 64.78 37.62 25.57
N ASP A 202 64.87 38.92 25.82
CA ASP A 202 64.33 39.63 26.99
C ASP A 202 62.92 40.19 26.78
N GLY A 203 62.47 40.33 25.53
CA GLY A 203 61.11 40.77 25.21
C GLY A 203 60.82 40.84 23.71
N ASP A 204 59.55 41.00 23.36
CA ASP A 204 59.14 41.27 21.98
C ASP A 204 59.60 42.69 21.58
N VAL A 205 60.00 42.85 20.31
CA VAL A 205 60.37 44.16 19.74
C VAL A 205 59.46 44.53 18.58
N THR A 206 58.83 45.70 18.68
CA THR A 206 58.10 46.32 17.56
C THR A 206 59.05 47.19 16.74
N VAL A 207 59.20 46.86 15.45
CA VAL A 207 59.68 47.81 14.44
C VAL A 207 58.47 48.65 14.03
N SER A 208 58.56 49.98 14.17
CA SER A 208 57.52 50.94 13.78
C SER A 208 57.74 51.56 12.40
N GLY A 209 58.84 51.20 11.74
CA GLY A 209 59.04 51.43 10.31
C GLY A 209 60.48 51.26 9.85
N ILE A 210 60.67 51.27 8.53
CA ILE A 210 62.00 51.16 7.89
C ILE A 210 62.17 52.35 6.95
N VAL A 211 63.27 53.09 7.08
CA VAL A 211 63.63 54.16 6.15
C VAL A 211 64.50 53.56 5.04
N VAL A 212 64.04 53.73 3.81
CA VAL A 212 64.67 53.22 2.59
C VAL A 212 65.13 54.41 1.74
N GLU A 213 66.34 54.33 1.19
CA GLU A 213 66.92 55.31 0.27
C GLU A 213 67.20 54.66 -1.09
N ARG A 214 66.76 55.32 -2.16
CA ARG A 214 67.07 54.88 -3.53
C ARG A 214 68.47 55.34 -3.91
N VAL A 215 69.32 54.37 -4.23
CA VAL A 215 70.70 54.57 -4.66
C VAL A 215 70.88 54.17 -6.14
N GLY A 216 72.06 54.45 -6.69
CA GLY A 216 72.41 54.17 -8.08
C GLY A 216 72.06 55.31 -9.05
N LEU A 217 72.46 55.10 -10.30
CA LEU A 217 72.25 56.02 -11.42
C LEU A 217 70.86 55.78 -12.03
N SER A 218 69.83 56.25 -11.33
CA SER A 218 68.42 56.16 -11.71
C SER A 218 67.65 57.38 -11.19
N ALA A 219 66.62 57.80 -11.91
CA ALA A 219 65.62 58.70 -11.37
C ALA A 219 64.70 57.98 -10.37
N ASP A 220 64.11 58.72 -9.42
CA ASP A 220 63.15 58.16 -8.45
C ASP A 220 61.89 57.61 -9.13
N ALA A 221 61.43 58.31 -10.17
CA ALA A 221 60.23 57.96 -10.93
C ALA A 221 60.39 56.67 -11.77
N SER A 222 61.55 56.00 -11.76
CA SER A 222 61.70 54.63 -12.25
C SER A 222 60.84 53.63 -11.44
N LEU A 223 60.53 53.97 -10.19
CA LEU A 223 59.66 53.23 -9.28
C LEU A 223 58.28 53.91 -9.18
N SER A 224 57.21 53.12 -9.26
CA SER A 224 55.85 53.56 -8.89
C SER A 224 55.63 53.53 -7.37
N GLY A 225 56.44 52.75 -6.64
CA GLY A 225 56.50 52.79 -5.17
C GLY A 225 57.41 51.72 -4.59
N VAL A 226 57.78 51.89 -3.32
CA VAL A 226 58.53 50.91 -2.52
C VAL A 226 57.56 50.23 -1.55
N VAL A 227 57.72 48.91 -1.35
CA VAL A 227 56.94 48.10 -0.42
C VAL A 227 57.86 47.31 0.52
N LEU A 228 57.31 46.92 1.67
CA LEU A 228 57.89 45.88 2.52
C LEU A 228 57.20 44.54 2.21
N LEU A 229 57.97 43.46 2.14
CA LEU A 229 57.47 42.09 2.11
C LEU A 229 57.96 41.33 3.36
N ASP A 230 57.14 40.40 3.85
CA ASP A 230 57.51 39.48 4.93
C ASP A 230 58.38 38.30 4.44
N GLU A 231 58.71 37.40 5.36
CA GLU A 231 59.45 36.17 5.10
C GLU A 231 58.77 35.20 4.12
N ASN A 232 57.47 35.37 3.86
CA ASN A 232 56.66 34.60 2.90
C ASN A 232 56.47 35.32 1.55
N GLY A 233 56.99 36.54 1.39
CA GLY A 233 56.75 37.40 0.21
C GLY A 233 55.41 38.16 0.23
N THR A 234 54.67 38.10 1.34
CA THR A 234 53.42 38.84 1.55
C THR A 234 53.71 40.30 1.83
N GLN A 235 52.98 41.20 1.20
CA GLN A 235 53.19 42.64 1.36
C GLN A 235 52.74 43.14 2.74
N VAL A 236 53.63 43.81 3.45
CA VAL A 236 53.38 44.46 4.75
C VAL A 236 53.16 45.96 4.50
N GLY A 237 51.92 46.40 4.69
CA GLY A 237 51.52 47.79 4.52
C GLY A 237 51.32 48.24 3.07
N ILE A 238 51.09 49.54 2.91
CA ILE A 238 50.91 50.18 1.59
C ILE A 238 52.25 50.54 0.94
N ALA A 239 52.27 50.59 -0.39
CA ALA A 239 53.38 51.15 -1.14
C ALA A 239 53.60 52.63 -0.79
N LYS A 240 54.85 53.07 -0.77
CA LYS A 240 55.24 54.47 -0.51
C LYS A 240 56.06 55.01 -1.67
N THR A 241 55.79 56.24 -2.08
CA THR A 241 56.63 56.96 -3.05
C THR A 241 57.88 57.54 -2.37
N LEU A 242 58.90 57.86 -3.17
CA LEU A 242 60.12 58.53 -2.73
C LEU A 242 59.89 60.04 -2.60
N ASN A 243 60.58 60.68 -1.65
CA ASN A 243 60.64 62.13 -1.49
C ASN A 243 61.86 62.73 -2.24
N SER A 244 61.99 64.05 -2.24
CA SER A 244 63.09 64.76 -2.92
C SER A 244 64.51 64.48 -2.39
N ASN A 245 64.65 63.73 -1.30
CA ASN A 245 65.93 63.23 -0.79
C ASN A 245 66.21 61.79 -1.26
N HIS A 246 65.44 61.27 -2.24
CA HIS A 246 65.44 59.87 -2.68
C HIS A 246 65.04 58.87 -1.59
N GLN A 247 64.36 59.31 -0.52
CA GLN A 247 64.03 58.51 0.66
C GLN A 247 62.54 58.25 0.82
N THR A 248 62.18 57.16 1.49
CA THR A 248 60.81 56.92 1.97
C THR A 248 60.78 56.09 3.26
N THR A 249 59.71 56.20 4.02
CA THR A 249 59.52 55.45 5.27
C THR A 249 58.38 54.45 5.11
N LEU A 250 58.74 53.17 5.07
CA LEU A 250 57.82 52.04 5.17
C LEU A 250 57.30 51.99 6.61
N SER A 251 56.22 52.72 6.86
CA SER A 251 55.68 53.05 8.18
C SER A 251 54.76 51.99 8.79
N GLU A 252 54.66 50.81 8.18
CA GLU A 252 53.83 49.72 8.70
C GLU A 252 54.62 48.93 9.74
N GLY A 253 54.08 48.84 10.95
CA GLY A 253 54.77 48.21 12.07
C GLY A 253 54.72 46.68 12.01
N PHE A 254 55.79 46.02 12.45
CA PHE A 254 55.79 44.58 12.67
C PHE A 254 56.52 44.20 13.95
N VAL A 255 56.04 43.13 14.60
CA VAL A 255 56.68 42.57 15.79
C VAL A 255 57.67 41.48 15.38
N VAL A 256 58.85 41.52 16.00
CA VAL A 256 59.82 40.43 16.07
C VAL A 256 59.72 39.83 17.47
N LYS A 257 59.45 38.53 17.55
CA LYS A 257 59.24 37.83 18.83
C LYS A 257 60.54 37.63 19.60
N ALA A 258 60.47 37.67 20.92
CA ALA A 258 61.64 37.52 21.80
C ALA A 258 62.54 36.33 21.40
N GLY A 259 63.82 36.61 21.12
CA GLY A 259 64.81 35.61 20.69
C GLY A 259 64.61 35.02 19.29
N GLN A 260 63.69 35.54 18.48
CA GLN A 260 63.43 35.07 17.11
C GLN A 260 63.96 36.05 16.06
N THR A 261 64.20 35.54 14.85
CA THR A 261 64.60 36.31 13.66
C THR A 261 63.46 36.34 12.65
N ARG A 262 63.14 37.52 12.11
CA ARG A 262 62.29 37.67 10.91
C ARG A 262 63.11 38.22 9.75
N THR A 263 62.84 37.75 8.54
CA THR A 263 63.54 38.17 7.31
C THR A 263 62.58 38.98 6.46
N MET A 264 62.73 40.30 6.43
CA MET A 264 61.89 41.15 5.59
C MET A 264 62.61 41.47 4.27
N THR A 265 61.85 41.71 3.20
CA THR A 265 62.39 42.11 1.89
C THR A 265 61.84 43.46 1.49
N ILE A 266 62.72 44.45 1.29
CA ILE A 266 62.40 45.74 0.68
C ILE A 266 62.35 45.50 -0.84
N ALA A 267 61.21 45.83 -1.44
CA ALA A 267 60.94 45.58 -2.83
C ALA A 267 60.37 46.82 -3.53
N GLY A 268 60.63 46.93 -4.83
CA GLY A 268 60.14 48.01 -5.68
C GLY A 268 59.04 47.55 -6.61
N ASN A 269 58.02 48.39 -6.77
CA ASN A 269 57.12 48.34 -7.90
C ASN A 269 57.68 49.29 -8.96
N MET A 270 57.94 48.80 -10.17
CA MET A 270 58.44 49.62 -11.26
C MET A 270 57.32 50.53 -11.81
N ALA A 271 57.70 51.63 -12.47
CA ALA A 271 56.76 52.46 -13.20
C ALA A 271 56.14 51.69 -14.39
N SER A 272 54.92 52.07 -14.78
CA SER A 272 54.22 51.51 -15.94
C SER A 272 54.75 52.00 -17.29
N ASN A 273 55.62 53.03 -17.29
CA ASN A 273 56.46 53.40 -18.41
C ASN A 273 57.83 53.86 -17.88
N ASN A 274 58.89 53.36 -18.51
CA ASN A 274 60.29 53.58 -18.23
C ASN A 274 61.15 53.66 -19.52
N ASP A 275 60.54 53.79 -20.71
CA ASP A 275 61.24 54.03 -21.99
C ASP A 275 62.40 55.02 -21.88
N ALA A 276 62.12 56.20 -21.32
CA ALA A 276 63.09 57.29 -21.15
C ALA A 276 64.18 57.03 -20.09
N ARG A 277 64.12 55.87 -19.41
CA ARG A 277 64.99 55.45 -18.29
C ARG A 277 65.62 54.07 -18.52
N ALA A 278 65.42 53.48 -19.70
CA ALA A 278 65.98 52.16 -20.02
C ALA A 278 67.52 52.18 -19.93
N GLY A 279 68.09 51.27 -19.13
CA GLY A 279 69.52 51.23 -18.84
C GLY A 279 69.95 52.00 -17.58
N GLU A 280 69.06 52.74 -16.91
CA GLU A 280 69.31 53.25 -15.55
C GLU A 280 69.50 52.08 -14.56
N VAL A 281 70.27 52.32 -13.50
CA VAL A 281 70.60 51.30 -12.49
C VAL A 281 70.15 51.77 -11.11
N VAL A 282 69.20 51.05 -10.53
CA VAL A 282 68.50 51.40 -9.28
C VAL A 282 68.81 50.40 -8.17
N GLY A 283 69.00 50.88 -6.95
CA GLY A 283 69.07 50.09 -5.71
C GLY A 283 68.22 50.71 -4.61
N LEU A 284 67.87 49.94 -3.57
CA LEU A 284 67.08 50.41 -2.43
C LEU A 284 67.75 50.04 -1.10
N ASN A 285 68.53 50.96 -0.53
CA ASN A 285 69.26 50.73 0.71
C ASN A 285 68.36 50.95 1.93
N VAL A 286 68.52 50.14 2.98
CA VAL A 286 67.90 50.42 4.29
C VAL A 286 68.85 51.30 5.10
N VAL A 287 68.46 52.55 5.35
CA VAL A 287 69.31 53.57 5.97
C VAL A 287 69.01 53.81 7.45
N ALA A 288 67.77 53.57 7.89
CA ALA A 288 67.38 53.60 9.30
C ALA A 288 66.26 52.60 9.60
N VAL A 289 66.17 52.17 10.86
CA VAL A 289 65.10 51.31 11.38
C VAL A 289 64.48 52.01 12.59
N ASN A 290 63.18 52.27 12.52
CA ASN A 290 62.44 52.93 13.60
C ASN A 290 61.93 51.87 14.58
N THR A 291 62.36 51.96 15.83
CA THR A 291 61.92 51.12 16.95
C THR A 291 62.26 51.83 18.28
N SER A 292 61.65 51.40 19.38
CA SER A 292 62.03 51.82 20.74
C SER A 292 63.16 50.97 21.35
N ALA A 293 63.57 49.88 20.70
CA ALA A 293 64.69 49.04 21.12
C ALA A 293 66.04 49.56 20.60
N THR A 294 67.13 49.14 21.23
CA THR A 294 68.49 49.50 20.77
C THR A 294 68.82 48.76 19.47
N VAL A 295 68.99 49.48 18.37
CA VAL A 295 69.33 48.88 17.07
C VAL A 295 70.83 48.54 17.01
N ASN A 296 71.14 47.25 17.02
CA ASN A 296 72.50 46.71 16.92
C ASN A 296 72.75 46.22 15.48
N GLY A 297 73.42 47.03 14.66
CA GLY A 297 73.73 46.65 13.28
C GLY A 297 74.51 47.73 12.53
N ALA A 298 75.09 47.36 11.39
CA ALA A 298 75.70 48.32 10.47
C ALA A 298 74.65 48.78 9.45
N LEU A 299 74.31 50.08 9.48
CA LEU A 299 73.50 50.75 8.48
C LEU A 299 74.38 51.78 7.74
N PRO A 300 74.17 52.03 6.43
CA PRO A 300 73.09 51.49 5.60
C PRO A 300 73.34 50.05 5.13
N LEU A 301 72.28 49.23 5.07
CA LEU A 301 72.31 47.93 4.41
C LEU A 301 72.03 48.10 2.90
N THR A 302 72.95 47.60 2.08
CA THR A 302 72.86 47.62 0.62
C THR A 302 72.49 46.23 0.09
N GLY A 303 71.52 46.18 -0.82
CA GLY A 303 71.10 44.96 -1.52
C GLY A 303 71.49 44.95 -3.00
N ALA A 304 70.61 44.41 -3.82
CA ALA A 304 70.78 44.30 -5.26
C ALA A 304 70.59 45.64 -5.99
N MET A 305 71.36 45.79 -7.07
CA MET A 305 71.25 46.87 -8.05
C MET A 305 70.63 46.29 -9.31
N HIS A 306 69.46 46.75 -9.73
CA HIS A 306 68.75 46.23 -10.91
C HIS A 306 68.80 47.25 -12.06
N THR A 307 68.82 46.75 -13.30
CA THR A 307 68.86 47.60 -14.51
C THR A 307 67.47 47.78 -15.09
N VAL A 308 66.99 49.02 -15.17
CA VAL A 308 65.67 49.38 -15.72
C VAL A 308 65.54 48.94 -17.18
N ASN A 309 64.44 48.27 -17.52
CA ASN A 309 64.21 47.75 -18.87
C ASN A 309 62.79 48.06 -19.38
N ALA A 310 62.68 48.62 -20.58
CA ALA A 310 61.40 48.94 -21.24
C ALA A 310 61.01 47.95 -22.35
N THR A 311 61.87 46.96 -22.66
CA THR A 311 61.70 46.06 -23.82
C THR A 311 61.12 44.69 -23.48
N LEU A 312 61.21 44.26 -22.21
CA LEU A 312 60.77 42.94 -21.77
C LEU A 312 59.31 42.97 -21.32
N ALA A 313 58.41 42.51 -22.19
CA ALA A 313 57.02 42.30 -21.84
C ALA A 313 56.88 41.15 -20.83
N ILE A 314 56.44 41.48 -19.61
CA ILE A 314 56.11 40.53 -18.54
C ILE A 314 54.62 40.15 -18.57
N GLY A 315 54.23 39.21 -17.72
CA GLY A 315 52.83 38.79 -17.54
C GLY A 315 51.90 39.93 -17.13
N SER A 316 50.61 39.77 -17.47
CA SER A 316 49.53 40.69 -17.10
C SER A 316 48.25 39.91 -16.80
N VAL A 317 47.29 40.55 -16.14
CA VAL A 317 45.97 39.97 -15.87
C VAL A 317 44.84 40.96 -16.16
N THR A 318 43.63 40.46 -16.40
CA THR A 318 42.38 41.24 -16.43
C THR A 318 41.34 40.63 -15.49
N LEU A 319 40.46 41.47 -14.94
CA LEU A 319 39.50 41.11 -13.90
C LEU A 319 38.06 41.37 -14.34
N GLN A 320 37.16 40.50 -13.90
CA GLN A 320 35.70 40.62 -14.04
C GLN A 320 35.01 39.95 -12.84
N ARG A 321 33.73 40.24 -12.59
CA ARG A 321 32.91 39.46 -11.65
C ARG A 321 32.89 37.97 -12.06
N GLY A 322 32.81 37.07 -11.07
CA GLY A 322 32.60 35.65 -11.29
C GLY A 322 31.23 35.32 -11.89
N SER A 323 31.09 34.13 -12.46
CA SER A 323 29.79 33.59 -12.90
C SER A 323 28.95 33.04 -11.74
N VAL A 324 29.60 32.64 -10.64
CA VAL A 324 28.95 32.14 -9.41
C VAL A 324 28.74 33.20 -8.32
N ASP A 325 28.97 34.48 -8.63
CA ASP A 325 28.69 35.60 -7.72
C ASP A 325 27.16 35.87 -7.64
N PRO A 326 26.59 36.22 -6.47
CA PRO A 326 25.17 36.57 -6.35
C PRO A 326 24.69 37.71 -7.26
N GLY A 327 25.57 38.67 -7.59
CA GLY A 327 25.33 39.76 -8.54
C GLY A 327 24.35 40.85 -8.08
N ALA A 328 23.72 40.68 -6.91
CA ALA A 328 22.85 41.65 -6.22
C ALA A 328 22.62 41.18 -4.77
N SER A 329 22.36 42.12 -3.86
CA SER A 329 22.13 41.88 -2.42
C SER A 329 21.03 40.83 -2.16
N GLN A 330 21.13 40.11 -1.03
CA GLN A 330 20.29 38.95 -0.69
C GLN A 330 19.88 38.93 0.79
N THR A 331 18.73 38.34 1.10
CA THR A 331 18.40 37.90 2.46
C THR A 331 18.60 36.39 2.59
N LYS A 332 19.17 35.91 3.71
CA LYS A 332 19.39 34.47 4.01
C LYS A 332 19.13 34.19 5.49
N GLU A 333 18.45 33.10 5.80
CA GLU A 333 18.17 32.70 7.18
C GLU A 333 19.44 32.19 7.89
N VAL A 334 19.54 32.38 9.20
CA VAL A 334 20.46 31.59 10.04
C VAL A 334 20.19 30.10 9.85
N GLY A 335 21.25 29.31 9.69
CA GLY A 335 21.19 27.90 9.28
C GLY A 335 21.40 27.67 7.78
N THR A 336 21.55 28.72 6.97
CA THR A 336 21.93 28.60 5.55
C THR A 336 23.37 28.07 5.43
N THR A 337 23.58 26.95 4.74
CA THR A 337 24.90 26.32 4.56
C THR A 337 25.41 26.39 3.12
N GLY A 338 26.74 26.38 2.95
CA GLY A 338 27.43 26.33 1.66
C GLY A 338 27.18 27.52 0.72
N TYR A 339 26.70 28.65 1.25
CA TYR A 339 26.33 29.82 0.45
C TYR A 339 27.56 30.50 -0.16
N THR A 340 27.44 30.99 -1.40
CA THR A 340 28.51 31.74 -2.09
C THR A 340 28.27 33.22 -1.89
N PHE A 341 29.13 33.89 -1.14
CA PHE A 341 28.95 35.31 -0.81
C PHE A 341 29.43 36.22 -1.95
N SER A 342 30.58 35.90 -2.54
CA SER A 342 31.23 36.74 -3.56
C SER A 342 32.11 35.90 -4.47
N ALA A 343 32.27 36.32 -5.74
CA ALA A 343 33.16 35.69 -6.70
C ALA A 343 33.74 36.66 -7.72
N VAL A 344 35.02 36.46 -8.05
CA VAL A 344 35.76 37.20 -9.09
C VAL A 344 36.42 36.24 -10.07
N ARG A 345 36.69 36.73 -11.28
CA ARG A 345 37.37 36.00 -12.35
C ARG A 345 38.65 36.70 -12.76
N VAL A 346 39.78 36.00 -12.62
CA VAL A 346 41.11 36.46 -13.04
C VAL A 346 41.44 35.83 -14.37
N THR A 347 41.93 36.59 -15.35
CA THR A 347 42.32 36.08 -16.68
C THR A 347 43.74 36.47 -17.00
N ALA A 348 44.58 35.51 -17.41
CA ALA A 348 45.98 35.77 -17.76
C ALA A 348 46.13 36.38 -19.17
N GLY A 349 47.11 37.28 -19.33
CA GLY A 349 47.47 37.87 -20.61
C GLY A 349 48.19 36.92 -21.58
N SER A 350 48.73 37.47 -22.67
CA SER A 350 49.39 36.71 -23.74
C SER A 350 50.92 36.63 -23.63
N ALA A 351 51.56 37.39 -22.74
CA ALA A 351 53.02 37.51 -22.64
C ALA A 351 53.69 36.23 -22.06
N GLU A 352 53.23 35.76 -20.91
CA GLU A 352 53.65 34.51 -20.24
C GLU A 352 52.46 33.87 -19.51
N LYS A 353 52.60 32.62 -19.04
CA LYS A 353 51.66 32.01 -18.10
C LYS A 353 51.72 32.77 -16.76
N VAL A 354 50.62 32.83 -16.02
CA VAL A 354 50.54 33.56 -14.75
C VAL A 354 50.22 32.61 -13.60
N MET A 355 50.94 32.74 -12.49
CA MET A 355 50.64 32.04 -11.23
C MET A 355 49.73 32.90 -10.36
N LEU A 356 48.63 32.33 -9.88
CA LEU A 356 47.82 32.89 -8.81
C LEU A 356 48.36 32.37 -7.47
N ASN A 357 48.95 33.24 -6.65
CA ASN A 357 49.65 32.90 -5.42
C ASN A 357 48.76 33.01 -4.17
N SER A 358 47.86 33.99 -4.12
CA SER A 358 46.94 34.21 -2.99
C SER A 358 45.72 35.04 -3.38
N ILE A 359 44.67 34.98 -2.55
CA ILE A 359 43.60 36.00 -2.51
C ILE A 359 43.29 36.36 -1.06
N ARG A 360 42.97 37.63 -0.81
CA ARG A 360 42.46 38.12 0.48
C ARG A 360 41.13 38.83 0.29
N TRP A 361 40.10 38.30 0.95
CA TRP A 361 38.79 38.93 1.06
C TRP A 361 38.74 39.82 2.30
N ASN A 362 37.92 40.86 2.28
CA ASN A 362 37.69 41.80 3.38
C ASN A 362 36.20 41.80 3.74
N GLN A 363 35.90 41.37 4.97
CA GLN A 363 34.54 41.33 5.49
C GLN A 363 34.20 42.70 6.10
N THR A 364 33.27 43.39 5.46
CA THR A 364 32.91 44.81 5.74
C THR A 364 31.52 44.95 6.35
N GLY A 365 30.63 44.01 6.08
CA GLY A 365 29.32 43.90 6.72
C GLY A 365 29.40 43.72 8.25
N SER A 366 28.28 43.91 8.94
CA SER A 366 28.19 43.91 10.40
C SER A 366 28.27 42.53 11.10
N ALA A 367 28.32 41.43 10.34
CA ALA A 367 28.49 40.08 10.87
C ALA A 367 29.88 39.87 11.49
N SER A 368 29.96 39.08 12.55
CA SER A 368 31.22 38.70 13.19
C SER A 368 31.71 37.35 12.66
N LYS A 369 33.02 37.11 12.77
CA LYS A 369 33.65 35.83 12.42
C LYS A 369 33.05 34.59 13.11
N ASP A 370 32.33 34.77 14.23
CA ASP A 370 31.71 33.69 15.00
C ASP A 370 30.23 33.45 14.59
N ASP A 371 29.64 34.36 13.79
CA ASP A 371 28.35 34.16 13.11
C ASP A 371 28.49 33.30 11.83
N LEU A 372 29.73 33.04 11.39
CA LEU A 372 30.07 32.34 10.15
C LEU A 372 30.85 31.05 10.45
N ALA A 373 30.69 30.03 9.63
CA ALA A 373 31.46 28.80 9.73
C ALA A 373 31.83 28.20 8.38
N ASN A 374 32.76 27.24 8.40
CA ASN A 374 33.20 26.46 7.24
C ASN A 374 33.62 27.29 6.01
N LEU A 375 34.01 28.55 6.22
CA LEU A 375 34.47 29.43 5.15
C LEU A 375 35.69 28.84 4.42
N LYS A 376 35.62 28.82 3.09
CA LYS A 376 36.70 28.41 2.18
C LYS A 376 36.71 29.33 0.96
N THR A 377 37.90 29.56 0.40
CA THR A 377 38.02 30.06 -0.97
C THR A 377 37.95 28.88 -1.93
N TYR A 378 37.16 28.98 -2.99
CA TYR A 378 37.08 27.98 -4.05
C TYR A 378 37.67 28.54 -5.34
N VAL A 379 38.68 27.87 -5.91
CA VAL A 379 39.22 28.18 -7.25
C VAL A 379 38.82 27.06 -8.21
N ASP A 380 38.05 27.40 -9.26
CA ASP A 380 37.43 26.44 -10.19
C ASP A 380 36.69 25.28 -9.47
N GLY A 381 36.09 25.56 -8.30
CA GLY A 381 35.43 24.56 -7.45
C GLY A 381 36.35 23.75 -6.52
N THR A 382 37.67 23.93 -6.58
CA THR A 382 38.62 23.34 -5.62
C THR A 382 38.71 24.20 -4.36
N ALA A 383 38.45 23.62 -3.18
CA ALA A 383 38.43 24.33 -1.90
C ALA A 383 39.83 24.55 -1.30
N TYR A 384 40.03 25.74 -0.73
CA TYR A 384 41.23 26.18 -0.02
C TYR A 384 40.86 26.84 1.30
N ASP A 385 41.71 26.64 2.31
CA ASP A 385 41.48 27.19 3.64
C ASP A 385 41.63 28.72 3.66
N VAL A 386 40.80 29.39 4.47
CA VAL A 386 40.95 30.81 4.79
C VAL A 386 41.62 30.95 6.16
N VAL A 387 42.64 31.80 6.24
CA VAL A 387 43.19 32.29 7.51
C VAL A 387 42.53 33.61 7.82
N VAL A 388 41.82 33.67 8.94
CA VAL A 388 41.13 34.87 9.43
C VAL A 388 42.10 35.73 10.23
N SER A 389 42.12 37.05 9.97
CA SER A 389 42.91 38.01 10.74
C SER A 389 42.40 38.17 12.18
N SER A 390 43.25 38.67 13.08
CA SER A 390 42.94 38.80 14.51
C SER A 390 41.80 39.78 14.85
N ASP A 391 41.49 40.71 13.95
CA ASP A 391 40.34 41.62 14.03
C ASP A 391 39.04 41.03 13.42
N GLY A 392 39.10 39.82 12.84
CA GLY A 392 37.96 39.12 12.23
C GLY A 392 37.57 39.59 10.83
N LYS A 393 38.28 40.54 10.24
CA LYS A 393 37.89 41.19 8.97
C LYS A 393 38.46 40.54 7.72
N TYR A 394 39.73 40.18 7.69
CA TYR A 394 40.40 39.70 6.49
C TYR A 394 40.49 38.18 6.44
N TYR A 395 40.09 37.59 5.31
CA TYR A 395 40.02 36.15 5.08
C TYR A 395 40.96 35.82 3.93
N THR A 396 42.15 35.30 4.26
CA THR A 396 43.25 35.13 3.30
C THR A 396 43.45 33.65 2.96
N SER A 397 43.44 33.31 1.67
CA SER A 397 43.84 32.00 1.16
C SER A 397 45.13 32.10 0.38
N THR A 398 46.08 31.21 0.66
CA THR A 398 47.34 31.07 -0.06
C THR A 398 47.38 29.73 -0.78
N PHE A 399 47.98 29.70 -1.97
CA PHE A 399 47.91 28.55 -2.88
C PHE A 399 49.24 27.78 -2.99
N GLY A 400 50.07 27.82 -1.93
CA GLY A 400 51.36 27.13 -1.89
C GLY A 400 52.33 27.63 -2.97
N SER A 401 52.68 26.77 -3.93
CA SER A 401 53.46 27.14 -5.12
C SER A 401 52.70 28.07 -6.10
N GLY A 402 51.41 28.28 -5.88
CA GLY A 402 50.51 29.00 -6.77
C GLY A 402 49.77 28.08 -7.74
N ILE A 403 48.65 28.57 -8.26
CA ILE A 403 47.81 27.92 -9.28
C ILE A 403 48.19 28.50 -10.64
N GLU A 404 48.54 27.64 -11.59
CA GLU A 404 48.92 28.04 -12.95
C GLU A 404 47.70 28.47 -13.78
N MET A 405 47.85 29.57 -14.51
CA MET A 405 46.89 30.10 -15.48
C MET A 405 47.56 30.20 -16.85
N ASP A 406 47.01 29.45 -17.82
CA ASP A 406 47.50 29.47 -19.20
C ASP A 406 47.22 30.81 -19.90
N LYS A 407 47.99 31.12 -20.95
CA LYS A 407 47.85 32.38 -21.69
C LYS A 407 46.43 32.57 -22.24
N GLY A 408 45.74 33.63 -21.81
CA GLY A 408 44.34 33.89 -22.19
C GLY A 408 43.28 33.06 -21.44
N PHE A 409 43.67 32.18 -20.52
CA PHE A 409 42.74 31.40 -19.69
C PHE A 409 42.37 32.15 -18.41
N SER A 410 41.18 31.84 -17.89
CA SER A 410 40.67 32.38 -16.63
C SER A 410 40.73 31.37 -15.48
N LYS A 411 40.73 31.89 -14.25
CA LYS A 411 40.34 31.18 -13.02
C LYS A 411 39.17 31.88 -12.35
N GLU A 412 38.22 31.09 -11.89
CA GLU A 412 37.07 31.60 -11.13
C GLU A 412 37.30 31.36 -9.64
N ILE A 413 37.27 32.44 -8.86
CA ILE A 413 37.62 32.45 -7.44
C ILE A 413 36.41 32.94 -6.66
N SER A 414 35.95 32.18 -5.66
CA SER A 414 34.77 32.54 -4.85
C SER A 414 34.97 32.23 -3.38
N ILE A 415 34.29 32.94 -2.48
CA ILE A 415 34.25 32.62 -1.05
C ILE A 415 32.88 32.06 -0.67
N LYS A 416 32.88 30.91 0.02
CA LYS A 416 31.66 30.20 0.41
C LYS A 416 31.75 29.70 1.85
N GLY A 417 30.62 29.61 2.55
CA GLY A 417 30.53 29.11 3.92
C GLY A 417 29.10 29.06 4.46
N ASP A 418 28.98 28.86 5.76
CA ASP A 418 27.72 28.69 6.49
C ASP A 418 27.40 29.93 7.34
N VAL A 419 26.12 30.28 7.41
CA VAL A 419 25.57 31.36 8.26
C VAL A 419 25.03 30.74 9.55
N ASN A 420 25.86 30.69 10.58
CA ASN A 420 25.55 30.06 11.86
C ASN A 420 24.84 30.97 12.87
N GLY A 421 24.89 32.29 12.66
CA GLY A 421 24.31 33.28 13.57
C GLY A 421 24.15 34.64 12.92
N GLY A 422 24.03 35.69 13.75
CA GLY A 422 24.09 37.07 13.27
C GLY A 422 22.80 37.63 12.65
N SER A 423 21.61 37.12 12.95
CA SER A 423 20.35 37.72 12.48
C SER A 423 20.25 39.22 12.77
N GLY A 424 19.88 40.00 11.77
CA GLY A 424 19.90 41.47 11.78
C GLY A 424 21.26 42.08 11.40
N ARG A 425 22.30 41.26 11.17
CA ARG A 425 23.61 41.67 10.66
C ARG A 425 23.73 41.41 9.16
N THR A 426 24.77 41.97 8.57
CA THR A 426 25.08 41.96 7.15
C THR A 426 26.42 41.28 6.90
N ILE A 427 26.53 40.51 5.82
CA ILE A 427 27.76 39.84 5.40
C ILE A 427 28.09 40.34 4.00
N ASP A 428 29.27 40.94 3.85
CA ASP A 428 29.88 41.20 2.55
C ASP A 428 31.33 40.73 2.56
N PHE A 429 31.86 40.38 1.39
CA PHE A 429 33.23 39.87 1.22
C PHE A 429 33.92 40.55 0.02
N ASP A 430 34.27 41.81 0.24
CA ASP A 430 34.98 42.65 -0.72
C ASP A 430 36.38 42.11 -1.05
N ILE A 431 36.98 42.66 -2.11
CA ILE A 431 38.43 42.69 -2.25
C ILE A 431 38.87 44.13 -1.99
N ALA A 432 39.56 44.37 -0.87
CA ALA A 432 39.88 45.73 -0.45
C ALA A 432 40.82 46.43 -1.45
N LYS A 433 41.88 45.75 -1.92
CA LYS A 433 42.91 46.37 -2.77
C LYS A 433 43.34 45.46 -3.92
N ARG A 434 43.83 46.05 -5.02
CA ARG A 434 44.43 45.31 -6.15
C ARG A 434 45.57 44.39 -5.73
N THR A 435 46.31 44.77 -4.69
CA THR A 435 47.41 43.98 -4.12
C THR A 435 46.98 42.75 -3.32
N ASP A 436 45.67 42.56 -3.07
CA ASP A 436 45.10 41.43 -2.33
C ASP A 436 44.91 40.18 -3.20
N ILE A 437 44.83 40.34 -4.53
CA ILE A 437 45.02 39.26 -5.49
C ILE A 437 46.52 39.16 -5.77
N GLY A 438 47.18 38.14 -5.22
CA GLY A 438 48.59 37.88 -5.44
C GLY A 438 48.80 37.12 -6.74
N VAL A 439 49.43 37.74 -7.75
CA VAL A 439 49.75 37.12 -9.05
C VAL A 439 51.18 37.42 -9.50
N SER A 440 51.80 36.48 -10.22
CA SER A 440 53.17 36.61 -10.76
C SER A 440 53.34 35.91 -12.11
N GLY A 441 54.27 36.38 -12.94
CA GLY A 441 54.63 35.73 -14.21
C GLY A 441 55.43 34.45 -13.97
N GLN A 442 55.04 33.32 -14.60
CA GLN A 442 55.67 32.02 -14.35
C GLN A 442 57.04 31.87 -15.03
N LEU A 443 57.26 32.50 -16.19
CA LEU A 443 58.49 32.36 -16.96
C LEU A 443 59.61 33.27 -16.43
N TYR A 444 59.25 34.49 -16.04
CA TYR A 444 60.21 35.50 -15.59
C TYR A 444 60.19 35.78 -14.08
N GLY A 445 59.19 35.31 -13.34
CA GLY A 445 59.10 35.42 -11.88
C GLY A 445 58.73 36.80 -11.34
N TYR A 446 58.47 37.80 -12.19
CA TYR A 446 58.07 39.13 -11.75
C TYR A 446 56.64 39.15 -11.20
N GLY A 447 56.42 39.88 -10.11
CA GLY A 447 55.07 40.11 -9.58
C GLY A 447 54.25 41.00 -10.52
N ILE A 448 52.94 40.82 -10.48
CA ILE A 448 51.97 41.59 -11.26
C ILE A 448 51.05 42.32 -10.27
N ILE A 449 50.86 43.63 -10.45
CA ILE A 449 49.73 44.34 -9.83
C ILE A 449 48.57 44.32 -10.84
N PRO A 450 47.38 43.82 -10.47
CA PRO A 450 46.18 43.95 -11.27
C PRO A 450 45.96 45.37 -11.83
N PRO A 451 45.52 45.52 -13.10
CA PRO A 451 45.19 46.82 -13.66
C PRO A 451 44.01 47.44 -12.90
N GLN A 452 43.96 48.77 -12.84
CA GLN A 452 42.75 49.40 -12.31
C GLN A 452 41.58 49.08 -13.25
N THR A 453 40.49 48.59 -12.66
CA THR A 453 39.37 47.94 -13.33
C THR A 453 38.09 48.53 -12.74
N GLY A 454 37.17 48.98 -13.59
CA GLY A 454 36.06 49.84 -13.19
C GLY A 454 36.18 51.24 -13.80
N ALA A 455 35.07 51.81 -14.27
CA ALA A 455 35.06 53.11 -14.94
C ALA A 455 34.66 54.27 -13.99
N SER A 456 34.10 53.94 -12.83
CA SER A 456 33.72 54.85 -11.75
C SER A 456 33.84 54.10 -10.42
N ASP A 457 33.63 54.80 -9.31
CA ASP A 457 33.14 54.14 -8.10
C ASP A 457 31.73 53.58 -8.39
N PRO A 458 31.39 52.35 -7.98
CA PRO A 458 30.01 51.89 -7.97
C PRO A 458 29.24 52.51 -6.80
N THR A 459 27.96 52.16 -6.67
CA THR A 459 27.24 52.29 -5.39
C THR A 459 27.46 51.02 -4.57
N ASP A 460 27.47 51.14 -3.25
CA ASP A 460 27.59 50.06 -2.28
C ASP A 460 26.68 48.84 -2.61
N ASP A 461 27.15 47.63 -2.28
CA ASP A 461 26.45 46.34 -2.38
C ASP A 461 26.17 45.81 -3.82
N THR A 462 26.93 46.21 -4.85
CA THR A 462 26.60 45.95 -6.28
C THR A 462 27.36 44.85 -7.01
N ALA A 463 28.30 44.14 -6.36
CA ALA A 463 29.16 43.13 -6.98
C ALA A 463 29.93 43.68 -8.20
N ALA A 464 30.73 44.72 -7.99
CA ALA A 464 31.39 45.51 -9.02
C ALA A 464 32.84 45.89 -8.69
N PHE A 465 33.67 46.01 -9.72
CA PHE A 465 35.03 46.55 -9.58
C PHE A 465 35.02 48.09 -9.65
N SER A 466 35.68 48.73 -8.69
CA SER A 466 35.73 50.19 -8.51
C SER A 466 36.96 50.85 -9.11
N SER A 467 36.79 52.09 -9.58
CA SER A 467 37.90 52.98 -9.96
C SER A 467 38.78 53.45 -8.79
N VAL A 468 38.39 53.21 -7.53
CA VAL A 468 39.21 53.45 -6.32
C VAL A 468 39.62 52.12 -5.65
N GLU A 469 40.07 52.16 -4.40
CA GLU A 469 40.42 51.01 -3.57
C GLU A 469 39.87 51.25 -2.14
N ASP A 470 39.75 50.20 -1.32
CA ASP A 470 39.05 50.15 -0.03
C ASP A 470 37.52 50.45 -0.08
N PRO A 471 36.70 49.68 -0.83
CA PRO A 471 37.04 48.46 -1.55
C PRO A 471 37.39 48.67 -3.03
N TRP A 472 38.09 47.71 -3.61
CA TRP A 472 38.36 47.64 -5.04
C TRP A 472 37.39 46.71 -5.78
N TYR A 473 36.95 45.64 -5.14
CA TYR A 473 35.73 44.91 -5.53
C TYR A 473 34.72 45.09 -4.39
N ASP A 474 33.70 45.90 -4.65
CA ASP A 474 32.49 46.03 -3.84
C ASP A 474 31.64 44.77 -4.08
N ALA A 475 31.35 44.02 -3.02
CA ALA A 475 30.62 42.76 -3.08
C ALA A 475 29.09 42.96 -3.10
N ALA A 476 28.29 41.98 -2.68
CA ALA A 476 26.83 42.04 -2.72
C ALA A 476 26.21 41.53 -1.41
N GLN A 477 25.74 42.48 -0.62
CA GLN A 477 25.34 42.29 0.77
C GLN A 477 24.34 41.17 1.02
N VAL A 478 24.71 40.28 1.94
CA VAL A 478 23.80 39.27 2.50
C VAL A 478 23.30 39.75 3.87
N THR A 479 22.04 40.20 3.92
CA THR A 479 21.33 40.41 5.19
C THR A 479 20.96 39.05 5.80
N VAL A 480 21.31 38.84 7.06
CA VAL A 480 20.93 37.64 7.80
C VAL A 480 19.59 37.83 8.50
N SER A 481 18.64 36.94 8.28
CA SER A 481 17.33 36.92 8.95
C SER A 481 17.24 35.85 10.05
N ALA A 482 16.20 35.94 10.90
CA ALA A 482 15.88 34.96 11.94
C ALA A 482 14.84 33.96 11.42
N GLY A 483 14.84 32.74 11.97
CA GLY A 483 14.01 31.65 11.44
C GLY A 483 12.50 31.96 11.37
N SER A 484 11.79 31.26 10.49
CA SER A 484 10.33 31.44 10.30
C SER A 484 9.53 30.25 10.81
N ILE A 485 8.37 30.49 11.42
CA ILE A 485 7.39 29.46 11.79
C ILE A 485 6.02 29.76 11.15
N THR A 486 5.44 28.78 10.45
CA THR A 486 4.14 28.88 9.79
C THR A 486 3.23 27.72 10.22
N VAL A 487 1.96 27.99 10.52
CA VAL A 487 0.95 26.97 10.86
C VAL A 487 -0.11 26.88 9.76
N SER A 488 -0.59 25.66 9.49
CA SER A 488 -1.70 25.39 8.56
C SER A 488 -2.57 24.22 9.07
N SER A 489 -3.72 23.99 8.45
CA SER A 489 -4.68 22.95 8.86
C SER A 489 -4.25 21.56 8.36
N ASP A 490 -4.28 20.54 9.22
CA ASP A 490 -3.90 19.17 8.83
C ASP A 490 -5.12 18.32 8.45
N THR A 491 -5.41 18.27 7.14
CA THR A 491 -6.51 17.48 6.58
C THR A 491 -6.33 15.96 6.72
N THR A 492 -5.16 15.47 7.14
CA THR A 492 -4.99 14.04 7.47
C THR A 492 -5.64 13.64 8.79
N VAL A 493 -6.01 14.61 9.65
CA VAL A 493 -6.94 14.40 10.77
C VAL A 493 -8.36 14.63 10.28
N ALA A 494 -8.91 13.64 9.58
CA ALA A 494 -10.23 13.71 8.96
C ALA A 494 -11.36 13.98 9.97
N ALA A 495 -12.38 14.73 9.53
CA ALA A 495 -13.64 14.89 10.25
C ALA A 495 -14.28 13.52 10.55
N GLN A 496 -14.67 13.28 11.80
CA GLN A 496 -15.14 11.97 12.25
C GLN A 496 -16.07 12.05 13.47
N ASN A 497 -16.74 10.93 13.77
CA ASN A 497 -17.53 10.75 14.99
C ASN A 497 -16.63 10.56 16.22
N ILE A 498 -16.75 11.45 17.20
CA ILE A 498 -16.02 11.41 18.49
C ILE A 498 -16.97 11.10 19.65
N ALA A 499 -16.47 10.39 20.66
CA ALA A 499 -17.27 9.88 21.78
C ALA A 499 -17.31 10.81 23.00
N VAL A 500 -18.50 10.90 23.58
CA VAL A 500 -18.78 11.38 24.94
C VAL A 500 -18.00 10.55 25.98
N ASN A 501 -17.50 11.17 27.04
CA ASN A 501 -16.80 10.56 28.19
C ASN A 501 -15.53 9.73 27.85
N LEU A 502 -15.08 9.68 26.59
CA LEU A 502 -13.90 8.91 26.19
C LEU A 502 -12.65 9.79 26.10
N ALA A 503 -11.52 9.30 26.62
CA ALA A 503 -10.25 10.02 26.54
C ALA A 503 -9.64 10.00 25.13
N ASN A 504 -8.71 10.92 24.87
CA ASN A 504 -7.90 11.01 23.65
C ASN A 504 -8.69 11.15 22.32
N GLN A 505 -9.92 11.68 22.35
CA GLN A 505 -10.67 11.99 21.13
C GLN A 505 -9.96 13.09 20.34
N PRO A 506 -9.77 12.95 19.01
CA PRO A 506 -9.19 14.01 18.20
C PRO A 506 -10.14 15.22 18.15
N LEU A 507 -9.62 16.43 18.36
CA LEU A 507 -10.39 17.69 18.33
C LEU A 507 -9.98 18.60 17.17
N GLY A 508 -8.89 18.26 16.47
CA GLY A 508 -8.33 19.03 15.36
C GLY A 508 -6.88 18.66 15.07
N GLY A 509 -6.41 18.94 13.85
CA GLY A 509 -5.03 18.72 13.41
C GLY A 509 -4.45 19.96 12.74
N PHE A 510 -3.16 20.20 12.96
CA PHE A 510 -2.40 21.33 12.41
C PHE A 510 -1.01 20.88 11.95
N ILE A 511 -0.46 21.58 10.96
CA ILE A 511 0.89 21.38 10.42
C ILE A 511 1.72 22.63 10.74
N VAL A 512 2.86 22.44 11.39
CA VAL A 512 3.83 23.49 11.71
C VAL A 512 5.07 23.32 10.83
N ASP A 513 5.42 24.34 10.05
CA ASP A 513 6.61 24.37 9.18
C ASP A 513 7.60 25.40 9.73
N VAL A 514 8.83 24.96 10.01
CA VAL A 514 9.91 25.75 10.63
C VAL A 514 11.13 25.79 9.72
N LYS A 515 11.69 26.99 9.50
CA LYS A 515 12.85 27.20 8.60
C LYS A 515 13.93 28.04 9.27
N GLY A 516 15.17 27.83 8.84
CA GLY A 516 16.38 28.41 9.42
C GLY A 516 16.84 27.65 10.66
N GLU A 517 16.24 27.94 11.80
CA GLU A 517 16.61 27.40 13.12
C GLU A 517 15.43 26.69 13.83
N PRO A 518 15.67 25.83 14.84
CA PRO A 518 14.61 25.35 15.72
C PRO A 518 13.97 26.51 16.50
N ILE A 519 12.65 26.49 16.66
CA ILE A 519 11.88 27.59 17.27
C ILE A 519 11.12 27.07 18.49
N SER A 520 11.30 27.71 19.64
CA SER A 520 10.50 27.43 20.83
C SER A 520 9.30 28.37 20.93
N VAL A 521 8.17 27.85 21.38
CA VAL A 521 6.94 28.61 21.65
C VAL A 521 6.55 28.36 23.10
N ALA A 522 6.49 29.39 23.94
CA ALA A 522 6.22 29.22 25.38
C ALA A 522 4.73 29.19 25.75
N SER A 523 3.85 29.67 24.88
CA SER A 523 2.40 29.55 25.04
C SER A 523 1.70 29.44 23.69
N MET A 524 0.74 28.53 23.59
CA MET A 524 -0.05 28.26 22.38
C MET A 524 -1.55 28.19 22.75
N VAL A 525 -2.32 29.16 22.28
CA VAL A 525 -3.78 29.19 22.42
C VAL A 525 -4.43 28.56 21.18
N PHE A 526 -5.38 27.67 21.38
CA PHE A 526 -6.31 27.21 20.36
C PHE A 526 -7.72 27.65 20.76
N ASN A 527 -8.39 28.43 19.90
CA ASN A 527 -9.77 28.85 20.10
C ASN A 527 -10.71 27.75 19.60
N VAL A 528 -11.78 27.49 20.32
CA VAL A 528 -12.64 26.31 20.15
C VAL A 528 -14.09 26.76 20.03
N MET A 529 -14.84 26.12 19.14
CA MET A 529 -16.30 26.24 19.03
C MET A 529 -16.92 24.87 19.31
N ALA A 530 -17.78 24.78 20.31
CA ALA A 530 -18.41 23.55 20.79
C ALA A 530 -19.93 23.55 20.57
N THR A 531 -20.38 23.77 19.32
CA THR A 531 -21.81 23.96 19.01
C THR A 531 -22.67 22.81 19.54
N GLY A 532 -23.53 23.12 20.51
CA GLY A 532 -24.42 22.18 21.21
C GLY A 532 -24.22 22.17 22.72
N ASN A 533 -23.00 22.48 23.19
CA ASN A 533 -22.64 22.51 24.61
C ASN A 533 -21.56 23.61 24.87
N GLU A 534 -20.88 23.54 26.02
CA GLU A 534 -19.82 24.48 26.45
C GLU A 534 -18.41 23.91 26.21
N VAL A 535 -17.37 24.75 26.19
CA VAL A 535 -15.97 24.32 25.97
C VAL A 535 -15.32 23.83 27.27
N VAL A 536 -15.73 24.32 28.45
CA VAL A 536 -15.26 23.81 29.76
C VAL A 536 -15.43 22.30 29.94
N ASP A 537 -16.46 21.71 29.33
CA ASP A 537 -16.70 20.27 29.34
C ASP A 537 -15.65 19.46 28.57
N ILE A 538 -14.79 20.10 27.78
CA ILE A 538 -13.70 19.41 27.06
C ILE A 538 -12.43 19.45 27.92
N THR A 539 -12.16 18.34 28.60
CA THR A 539 -11.08 18.20 29.60
C THR A 539 -9.90 17.38 29.08
N ASN A 540 -8.79 17.37 29.83
CA ASN A 540 -7.60 16.55 29.59
C ASN A 540 -6.96 16.75 28.19
N VAL A 541 -7.10 17.93 27.62
CA VAL A 541 -6.68 18.24 26.24
C VAL A 541 -5.16 18.35 26.16
N SER A 542 -4.57 17.43 25.39
CA SER A 542 -3.14 17.30 25.18
C SER A 542 -2.81 17.60 23.72
N LEU A 543 -1.66 18.25 23.48
CA LEU A 543 -1.11 18.42 22.14
C LEU A 543 -0.18 17.23 21.83
N VAL A 544 -0.45 16.51 20.74
CA VAL A 544 0.20 15.24 20.42
C VAL A 544 0.85 15.31 19.03
N ASN A 545 2.10 14.87 18.91
CA ASN A 545 2.82 14.89 17.63
C ASN A 545 2.53 13.66 16.75
N ALA A 546 3.11 13.64 15.54
CA ALA A 546 2.98 12.55 14.57
C ALA A 546 3.40 11.15 15.07
N SER A 547 4.27 11.03 16.09
CA SER A 547 4.65 9.73 16.66
C SER A 547 3.76 9.29 17.84
N GLY A 548 2.72 10.06 18.16
CA GLY A 548 1.80 9.79 19.27
C GLY A 548 2.31 10.26 20.63
N ALA A 549 3.45 10.98 20.69
CA ALA A 549 3.96 11.54 21.93
C ALA A 549 3.26 12.87 22.26
N VAL A 550 2.86 13.03 23.53
CA VAL A 550 2.39 14.32 24.07
C VAL A 550 3.57 15.29 24.11
N ILE A 551 3.36 16.50 23.60
CA ILE A 551 4.35 17.59 23.57
C ILE A 551 3.94 18.80 24.42
N ALA A 552 2.65 18.96 24.74
CA ALA A 552 2.14 19.94 25.71
C ALA A 552 0.83 19.45 26.35
N GLY A 553 0.52 19.96 27.54
CA GLY A 553 -0.67 19.62 28.33
C GLY A 553 -0.51 18.36 29.19
N PRO A 554 -1.62 17.85 29.78
CA PRO A 554 -3.00 18.25 29.51
C PRO A 554 -3.38 19.64 30.04
N VAL A 555 -4.36 20.26 29.38
CA VAL A 555 -5.11 21.44 29.84
C VAL A 555 -6.61 21.18 29.70
N ASP A 556 -7.45 21.87 30.47
CA ASP A 556 -8.90 21.82 30.33
C ASP A 556 -9.42 23.02 29.54
N GLY A 557 -10.63 22.91 29.00
CA GLY A 557 -11.31 24.00 28.29
C GLY A 557 -11.68 25.16 29.20
N VAL A 558 -11.65 26.37 28.63
CA VAL A 558 -12.08 27.61 29.31
C VAL A 558 -12.93 28.43 28.34
N ASP A 559 -14.20 28.66 28.69
CA ASP A 559 -15.12 29.46 27.89
C ASP A 559 -14.74 30.95 27.85
N VAL A 560 -15.17 31.61 26.77
CA VAL A 560 -14.95 33.04 26.51
C VAL A 560 -16.28 33.73 26.22
N LEU A 561 -17.11 33.11 25.37
CA LEU A 561 -18.45 33.55 24.95
C LEU A 561 -19.17 32.33 24.33
N ASP A 562 -20.16 31.78 25.00
CA ASP A 562 -20.80 30.50 24.64
C ASP A 562 -21.35 30.51 23.19
N PRO A 563 -21.13 29.45 22.36
CA PRO A 563 -20.46 28.18 22.65
C PRO A 563 -18.97 28.20 22.24
N SER A 564 -18.22 29.24 22.61
CA SER A 564 -16.81 29.40 22.25
C SER A 564 -15.88 29.68 23.42
N GLY A 565 -14.70 29.08 23.36
CA GLY A 565 -13.71 29.04 24.42
C GLY A 565 -12.30 28.77 23.90
N THR A 566 -11.38 28.35 24.77
CA THR A 566 -9.97 28.11 24.42
C THR A 566 -9.37 26.89 25.13
N PHE A 567 -8.34 26.33 24.49
CA PHE A 567 -7.31 25.51 25.14
C PHE A 567 -6.00 26.32 25.15
N THR A 568 -5.47 26.64 26.34
CA THR A 568 -4.26 27.48 26.49
C THR A 568 -3.11 26.66 27.05
N PHE A 569 -2.22 26.18 26.17
CA PHE A 569 -1.01 25.47 26.57
C PHE A 569 0.07 26.46 27.02
N THR A 570 0.76 26.15 28.13
CA THR A 570 1.86 26.98 28.69
C THR A 570 3.17 26.20 28.83
N ASP A 571 3.21 24.96 28.34
CA ASP A 571 4.46 24.22 28.13
C ASP A 571 5.27 24.86 26.99
N THR A 572 6.58 25.00 27.20
CA THR A 572 7.47 25.47 26.13
C THR A 572 7.79 24.35 25.16
N VAL A 573 7.27 24.43 23.94
CA VAL A 573 7.47 23.44 22.88
C VAL A 573 8.50 23.94 21.88
N THR A 574 9.59 23.18 21.70
CA THR A 574 10.58 23.42 20.66
C THR A 574 10.24 22.62 19.40
N PHE A 575 9.89 23.33 18.32
CA PHE A 575 9.70 22.76 17.00
C PHE A 575 11.07 22.70 16.26
N PRO A 576 11.50 21.52 15.76
CA PRO A 576 12.70 21.40 14.94
C PRO A 576 12.47 21.98 13.53
N VAL A 577 13.56 22.29 12.82
CA VAL A 577 13.51 22.68 11.41
C VAL A 577 12.85 21.58 10.56
N GLY A 578 11.98 21.99 9.64
CA GLY A 578 11.13 21.11 8.84
C GLY A 578 9.67 21.09 9.34
N ILE A 579 8.95 20.03 8.98
CA ILE A 579 7.50 19.92 9.21
C ILE A 579 7.21 19.06 10.45
N THR A 580 6.48 19.63 11.41
CA THR A 580 5.90 18.93 12.57
C THR A 580 4.37 18.93 12.46
N LYS A 581 3.76 17.74 12.35
CA LYS A 581 2.30 17.57 12.47
C LYS A 581 1.91 17.44 13.94
N ILE A 582 0.87 18.16 14.35
CA ILE A 582 0.32 18.20 15.72
C ILE A 582 -1.19 17.96 15.71
N VAL A 583 -1.69 17.26 16.73
CA VAL A 583 -3.10 16.89 16.88
C VAL A 583 -3.55 17.24 18.29
N LEU A 584 -4.66 17.96 18.42
CA LEU A 584 -5.33 18.16 19.71
C LEU A 584 -6.10 16.90 20.07
N LYS A 585 -5.91 16.37 21.27
CA LYS A 585 -6.66 15.22 21.78
C LYS A 585 -7.16 15.46 23.19
N GLY A 586 -8.46 15.29 23.45
CA GLY A 586 -9.07 15.55 24.75
C GLY A 586 -10.12 14.52 25.15
N LYS A 587 -10.90 14.84 26.18
CA LYS A 587 -12.03 14.07 26.69
C LYS A 587 -13.26 14.97 26.77
N LEU A 588 -14.36 14.58 26.14
CA LEU A 588 -15.61 15.33 26.20
C LEU A 588 -16.41 14.95 27.46
N GLY A 589 -17.03 15.94 28.09
CA GLY A 589 -17.96 15.80 29.21
C GLY A 589 -19.20 14.97 28.85
N THR A 590 -19.99 14.60 29.86
CA THR A 590 -21.18 13.76 29.70
C THR A 590 -22.36 14.48 29.04
N ASP A 591 -22.33 15.81 29.03
CA ASP A 591 -23.51 16.64 28.80
C ASP A 591 -23.61 17.04 27.31
N PHE A 592 -22.54 16.81 26.54
CA PHE A 592 -22.56 16.74 25.07
C PHE A 592 -23.51 15.64 24.57
N ILE A 593 -24.36 15.99 23.60
CA ILE A 593 -25.34 15.10 22.98
C ILE A 593 -24.94 14.72 21.54
N SER A 594 -25.72 13.81 20.96
CA SER A 594 -25.47 13.33 19.60
C SER A 594 -25.78 14.41 18.56
N ASN A 595 -24.84 14.63 17.65
CA ASN A 595 -24.79 15.69 16.62
C ASN A 595 -24.28 17.08 17.07
N ASP A 596 -23.82 17.23 18.32
CA ASP A 596 -23.00 18.40 18.69
C ASP A 596 -21.71 18.41 17.87
N THR A 597 -21.01 19.55 17.81
CA THR A 597 -19.77 19.67 17.01
C THR A 597 -18.67 20.42 17.74
N VAL A 598 -17.43 19.96 17.55
CA VAL A 598 -16.22 20.61 18.06
C VAL A 598 -15.31 20.99 16.90
N ALA A 599 -14.96 22.27 16.80
CA ALA A 599 -14.00 22.78 15.83
C ALA A 599 -12.92 23.61 16.53
N ALA A 600 -11.66 23.23 16.36
CA ALA A 600 -10.51 23.97 16.89
C ALA A 600 -9.90 24.91 15.83
N SER A 601 -9.32 26.00 16.28
CA SER A 601 -8.65 26.99 15.44
C SER A 601 -7.49 27.67 16.18
N THR A 602 -6.58 28.31 15.46
CA THR A 602 -5.59 29.21 16.06
C THR A 602 -5.20 30.29 15.05
N THR A 603 -4.90 31.50 15.54
CA THR A 603 -4.32 32.60 14.77
C THR A 603 -2.88 32.78 15.22
N PRO A 604 -1.88 32.12 14.59
CA PRO A 604 -0.55 31.97 15.19
C PRO A 604 0.11 33.29 15.59
N SER A 605 -0.06 34.36 14.80
CA SER A 605 0.57 35.66 15.07
C SER A 605 0.11 36.36 16.37
N SER A 606 -0.98 35.90 16.99
CA SER A 606 -1.55 36.50 18.21
C SER A 606 -1.90 35.47 19.30
N ASN A 607 -2.24 34.24 18.92
CA ASN A 607 -2.52 33.15 19.85
C ASN A 607 -1.25 32.43 20.34
N TRP A 608 -0.11 32.54 19.63
CA TRP A 608 1.15 31.91 20.06
C TRP A 608 2.13 33.00 20.53
N THR A 609 2.63 32.88 21.76
CA THR A 609 3.40 33.96 22.41
C THR A 609 4.72 33.46 23.01
N THR A 610 5.68 34.38 23.14
CA THR A 610 7.09 34.08 23.44
C THR A 610 7.62 32.99 22.49
N VAL A 611 7.59 33.34 21.20
CA VAL A 611 8.07 32.53 20.07
C VAL A 611 9.50 32.97 19.79
N THR A 612 10.48 32.07 19.92
CA THR A 612 11.89 32.45 20.00
C THR A 612 12.81 31.43 19.34
N GLY A 613 13.69 31.91 18.45
CA GLY A 613 14.72 31.11 17.78
C GLY A 613 15.73 30.55 18.78
N GLN A 614 16.05 29.26 18.69
CA GLN A 614 16.94 28.57 19.64
C GLN A 614 18.44 28.78 19.39
N VAL A 615 18.82 29.29 18.22
CA VAL A 615 20.19 29.67 17.88
C VAL A 615 20.37 31.17 18.05
N THR A 616 19.39 31.96 17.58
CA THR A 616 19.49 33.43 17.53
C THR A 616 19.03 34.12 18.82
N GLY A 617 18.13 33.50 19.58
CA GLY A 617 17.46 34.13 20.72
C GLY A 617 16.46 35.23 20.34
N ASN A 618 16.20 35.44 19.04
CA ASN A 618 15.32 36.49 18.57
C ASN A 618 13.84 36.10 18.66
N SER A 619 12.99 37.10 18.93
CA SER A 619 11.53 36.95 18.83
C SER A 619 11.11 36.81 17.36
N ILE A 620 10.27 35.83 17.08
CA ILE A 620 9.78 35.52 15.72
C ILE A 620 8.26 35.65 15.73
N THR A 621 7.67 36.30 14.72
CA THR A 621 6.21 36.38 14.57
C THR A 621 5.70 35.18 13.78
N PRO A 622 4.86 34.30 14.34
CA PRO A 622 4.28 33.20 13.59
C PRO A 622 3.35 33.65 12.47
N ALA A 623 3.31 32.88 11.39
CA ALA A 623 2.36 33.02 10.29
C ALA A 623 1.31 31.89 10.30
N PRO A 624 0.13 32.07 9.70
CA PRO A 624 -0.41 33.32 9.17
C PRO A 624 -0.93 34.28 10.26
N THR A 625 -1.35 35.48 9.83
CA THR A 625 -2.05 36.48 10.66
C THR A 625 -3.57 36.31 10.70
N SER A 626 -4.11 35.35 9.93
CA SER A 626 -5.52 34.94 9.92
C SER A 626 -5.72 33.66 10.72
N ALA A 627 -6.96 33.42 11.19
CA ALA A 627 -7.30 32.16 11.83
C ALA A 627 -7.11 30.96 10.88
N VAL A 628 -6.46 29.92 11.39
CA VAL A 628 -6.35 28.58 10.80
C VAL A 628 -7.30 27.67 11.55
N THR A 629 -8.27 27.07 10.86
CA THR A 629 -9.28 26.19 11.46
C THR A 629 -9.04 24.74 11.05
N SER A 630 -9.16 23.80 12.00
CA SER A 630 -9.10 22.36 11.73
C SER A 630 -10.39 21.86 11.08
N LEU A 631 -10.40 20.61 10.63
CA LEU A 631 -11.66 19.95 10.28
C LEU A 631 -12.54 19.77 11.54
N THR A 632 -13.84 20.01 11.41
CA THR A 632 -14.84 19.86 12.48
C THR A 632 -15.06 18.40 12.82
N MET A 633 -15.21 18.11 14.11
CA MET A 633 -15.55 16.78 14.63
C MET A 633 -17.00 16.77 15.10
N THR A 634 -17.71 15.65 14.90
CA THR A 634 -19.12 15.50 15.30
C THR A 634 -19.20 14.59 16.51
N VAL A 635 -19.85 15.05 17.57
CA VAL A 635 -20.05 14.24 18.78
C VAL A 635 -21.15 13.22 18.54
N LYS A 636 -20.92 12.00 18.98
CA LYS A 636 -21.90 10.92 19.02
C LYS A 636 -21.83 10.24 20.39
N ALA A 637 -22.99 10.01 20.98
CA ALA A 637 -23.11 9.05 22.07
C ALA A 637 -22.84 7.62 21.55
N GLY A 638 -22.69 6.65 22.45
CA GLY A 638 -22.78 5.24 22.07
C GLY A 638 -24.18 4.93 21.54
N ALA A 639 -24.28 4.33 20.36
CA ALA A 639 -25.57 4.12 19.68
C ALA A 639 -25.56 2.81 18.86
N LEU A 640 -26.59 1.98 19.04
CA LEU A 640 -26.77 0.72 18.32
C LEU A 640 -28.20 0.64 17.78
N ALA A 641 -28.34 0.49 16.46
CA ALA A 641 -29.61 0.16 15.83
C ALA A 641 -29.70 -1.36 15.60
N ILE A 642 -30.87 -1.95 15.84
CA ILE A 642 -31.12 -3.38 15.66
C ILE A 642 -32.31 -3.56 14.72
N SER A 643 -32.16 -4.41 13.70
CA SER A 643 -33.24 -4.75 12.77
C SER A 643 -33.17 -6.23 12.36
N GLN A 644 -34.26 -6.75 11.82
CA GLN A 644 -34.30 -8.09 11.24
C GLN A 644 -34.13 -8.01 9.72
N ALA A 645 -33.33 -8.90 9.14
CA ALA A 645 -33.18 -8.99 7.69
C ALA A 645 -34.34 -9.78 7.05
N THR A 646 -34.64 -9.50 5.79
CA THR A 646 -35.64 -10.22 4.97
C THR A 646 -35.21 -11.63 4.53
N GLN A 647 -34.23 -12.22 5.22
CA GLN A 647 -33.57 -13.48 4.88
C GLN A 647 -33.21 -14.27 6.16
N PRO A 648 -33.28 -15.61 6.15
CA PRO A 648 -33.79 -16.47 5.07
C PRO A 648 -35.29 -16.27 4.82
N VAL A 649 -35.73 -16.47 3.57
CA VAL A 649 -37.16 -16.40 3.22
C VAL A 649 -37.96 -17.54 3.85
N ALA A 650 -39.26 -17.30 4.04
CA ALA A 650 -40.23 -18.28 4.51
C ALA A 650 -40.19 -19.56 3.65
N GLN A 651 -39.97 -20.69 4.29
CA GLN A 651 -39.84 -21.99 3.64
C GLN A 651 -40.22 -23.12 4.61
N SER A 652 -40.30 -24.35 4.10
CA SER A 652 -40.45 -25.52 4.96
C SER A 652 -39.11 -25.98 5.54
N VAL A 653 -39.14 -26.42 6.80
CA VAL A 653 -38.02 -27.06 7.52
C VAL A 653 -38.42 -28.49 7.89
N ILE A 654 -37.48 -29.44 7.84
CA ILE A 654 -37.79 -30.84 8.20
C ILE A 654 -37.72 -31.06 9.72
N ALA A 655 -38.72 -31.75 10.25
CA ALA A 655 -38.72 -32.25 11.62
C ALA A 655 -37.53 -33.22 11.82
N GLY A 656 -36.65 -32.92 12.79
CA GLY A 656 -35.37 -33.61 12.99
C GLY A 656 -34.15 -32.87 12.45
N GLN A 657 -34.32 -31.75 11.74
CA GLN A 657 -33.19 -31.00 11.16
C GLN A 657 -32.38 -30.26 12.23
N GLN A 658 -31.07 -30.52 12.26
CA GLN A 658 -30.14 -29.86 13.18
C GLN A 658 -29.62 -28.53 12.60
N GLY A 659 -29.51 -27.50 13.44
CA GLY A 659 -28.89 -26.21 13.09
C GLY A 659 -29.54 -25.43 11.93
N PHE A 660 -30.84 -25.56 11.71
CA PHE A 660 -31.56 -24.79 10.68
C PHE A 660 -31.61 -23.29 11.03
N GLU A 661 -31.35 -22.43 10.06
CA GLU A 661 -31.40 -20.96 10.22
C GLU A 661 -32.85 -20.44 10.14
N PHE A 662 -33.34 -19.88 11.23
CA PHE A 662 -34.71 -19.32 11.29
C PHE A 662 -34.77 -17.82 11.01
N ALA A 663 -33.74 -17.06 11.39
CA ALA A 663 -33.73 -15.60 11.29
C ALA A 663 -32.30 -15.05 11.15
N ARG A 664 -32.20 -13.83 10.61
CA ARG A 664 -30.98 -13.01 10.66
C ARG A 664 -31.27 -11.62 11.22
N TYR A 665 -30.34 -11.11 12.00
CA TYR A 665 -30.45 -9.81 12.66
C TYR A 665 -29.25 -8.94 12.30
N ILE A 666 -29.48 -7.65 12.09
CA ILE A 666 -28.44 -6.66 11.79
C ILE A 666 -28.27 -5.78 13.02
N LEU A 667 -27.05 -5.77 13.55
CA LEU A 667 -26.59 -4.95 14.66
C LEU A 667 -25.74 -3.81 14.08
N ASP A 668 -26.30 -2.61 13.94
CA ASP A 668 -25.63 -1.49 13.30
C ASP A 668 -25.10 -0.44 14.30
N GLY A 669 -23.77 -0.39 14.43
CA GLY A 669 -23.03 0.62 15.20
C GLY A 669 -22.50 1.76 14.32
N SER A 670 -23.00 1.94 13.09
CA SER A 670 -22.58 2.99 12.15
C SER A 670 -22.58 4.40 12.78
N GLN A 671 -23.62 4.69 13.58
CA GLN A 671 -23.85 5.99 14.22
C GLN A 671 -23.19 6.15 15.60
N SER A 672 -22.50 5.13 16.11
CA SER A 672 -21.89 5.16 17.45
C SER A 672 -20.65 6.04 17.53
N GLY A 673 -20.46 6.72 18.67
CA GLY A 673 -19.21 7.41 19.00
C GLY A 673 -18.07 6.48 19.41
N GLU A 674 -18.37 5.31 19.98
CA GLU A 674 -17.42 4.31 20.47
C GLU A 674 -17.81 2.87 20.10
N ASP A 675 -16.86 1.94 20.23
CA ASP A 675 -17.11 0.51 20.06
C ASP A 675 -18.11 0.00 21.12
N ILE A 676 -19.03 -0.87 20.70
CA ILE A 676 -20.14 -1.36 21.51
C ILE A 676 -19.84 -2.78 21.99
N ARG A 677 -20.09 -3.06 23.27
CA ARG A 677 -20.10 -4.42 23.83
C ARG A 677 -21.51 -4.85 24.19
N MET A 678 -22.01 -5.92 23.58
CA MET A 678 -23.26 -6.58 23.96
C MET A 678 -22.99 -7.81 24.82
N THR A 679 -23.67 -7.94 25.96
CA THR A 679 -23.58 -9.13 26.84
C THR A 679 -24.67 -10.16 26.59
N SER A 680 -25.81 -9.71 26.05
CA SER A 680 -26.96 -10.54 25.71
C SER A 680 -27.71 -9.96 24.50
N PHE A 681 -28.70 -10.70 23.99
CA PHE A 681 -29.58 -10.30 22.89
C PHE A 681 -30.99 -10.86 23.13
N ILE A 682 -32.05 -10.13 22.76
CA ILE A 682 -33.45 -10.57 22.89
C ILE A 682 -34.10 -10.71 21.52
N THR A 683 -34.91 -11.75 21.36
CA THR A 683 -35.72 -12.01 20.15
C THR A 683 -37.11 -12.49 20.53
N ASP A 684 -38.11 -12.08 19.75
CA ASP A 684 -39.45 -12.66 19.82
C ASP A 684 -39.44 -14.11 19.30
N PHE A 685 -40.18 -15.02 19.94
CA PHE A 685 -40.37 -16.40 19.49
C PHE A 685 -41.84 -16.80 19.49
N ILE A 686 -42.37 -17.05 18.29
CA ILE A 686 -43.76 -17.39 18.05
C ILE A 686 -43.85 -18.79 17.43
N ALA A 687 -44.77 -19.63 17.93
CA ALA A 687 -45.10 -20.93 17.33
C ALA A 687 -46.62 -21.07 17.12
N THR A 688 -47.04 -21.45 15.92
CA THR A 688 -48.45 -21.54 15.51
C THR A 688 -48.75 -22.92 14.93
N GLY A 689 -49.53 -23.74 15.66
CA GLY A 689 -49.72 -25.15 15.32
C GLY A 689 -48.54 -26.06 15.67
N GLY A 690 -47.62 -25.55 16.50
CA GLY A 690 -46.43 -26.23 17.00
C GLY A 690 -46.20 -25.91 18.48
N GLY A 691 -45.38 -26.71 19.17
CA GLY A 691 -45.03 -26.51 20.58
C GLY A 691 -43.68 -25.82 20.75
N ALA A 692 -43.55 -24.93 21.73
CA ALA A 692 -42.31 -24.17 21.98
C ALA A 692 -41.06 -25.06 22.10
N THR A 693 -41.19 -26.17 22.84
CA THR A 693 -40.13 -27.16 23.09
C THR A 693 -39.73 -27.99 21.86
N HIS A 694 -40.35 -27.76 20.70
CA HIS A 694 -39.95 -28.41 19.45
C HIS A 694 -38.71 -27.76 18.82
N LEU A 695 -38.31 -26.56 19.24
CA LEU A 695 -36.99 -26.01 18.93
C LEU A 695 -36.05 -26.20 20.12
N THR A 696 -34.82 -26.63 19.85
CA THR A 696 -33.79 -26.88 20.87
C THR A 696 -32.42 -26.40 20.38
N ASN A 697 -31.47 -26.21 21.29
CA ASN A 697 -30.11 -25.76 20.99
C ASN A 697 -30.08 -24.57 20.00
N CYS A 698 -30.95 -23.58 20.24
CA CYS A 698 -30.97 -22.34 19.48
C CYS A 698 -29.71 -21.52 19.82
N GLN A 699 -28.97 -21.07 18.81
CA GLN A 699 -27.72 -20.35 18.98
C GLN A 699 -27.58 -19.21 17.97
N LEU A 700 -26.97 -18.11 18.40
CA LEU A 700 -26.60 -16.97 17.56
C LEU A 700 -25.19 -17.16 17.00
N TYR A 701 -25.00 -16.85 15.72
CA TYR A 701 -23.73 -16.99 15.00
C TYR A 701 -23.27 -15.65 14.43
N ASP A 702 -21.98 -15.34 14.52
CA ASP A 702 -21.37 -14.15 13.89
C ASP A 702 -21.17 -14.39 12.39
N GLY A 703 -22.07 -13.83 11.57
CA GLY A 703 -22.13 -14.04 10.13
C GLY A 703 -23.00 -15.23 9.69
N ILE A 704 -23.23 -15.31 8.37
CA ILE A 704 -24.19 -16.24 7.75
C ILE A 704 -23.58 -17.55 7.23
N SER A 705 -22.25 -17.73 7.30
CA SER A 705 -21.59 -18.96 6.83
C SER A 705 -22.05 -20.18 7.64
N SER A 706 -22.09 -21.37 7.02
CA SER A 706 -22.23 -22.64 7.76
C SER A 706 -21.13 -22.81 8.80
N THR A 707 -19.92 -22.28 8.52
CA THR A 707 -18.76 -22.27 9.42
C THR A 707 -18.65 -21.01 10.29
N ALA A 708 -19.73 -20.22 10.42
CA ALA A 708 -19.74 -19.04 11.29
C ALA A 708 -19.44 -19.42 12.75
N LYS A 709 -18.91 -18.47 13.53
CA LYS A 709 -18.62 -18.70 14.95
C LYS A 709 -19.92 -18.59 15.75
N SER A 710 -20.31 -19.67 16.43
CA SER A 710 -21.38 -19.58 17.45
C SER A 710 -20.94 -18.68 18.61
N LEU A 711 -21.86 -17.85 19.08
CA LEU A 711 -21.67 -16.85 20.13
C LEU A 711 -22.37 -17.23 21.45
N THR A 712 -23.12 -18.33 21.47
CA THR A 712 -24.02 -18.70 22.58
C THR A 712 -24.01 -20.23 22.75
N THR A 713 -22.92 -20.78 23.30
CA THR A 713 -22.66 -22.23 23.33
C THR A 713 -22.90 -22.86 24.71
N GLY A 714 -22.99 -24.20 24.76
CA GLY A 714 -23.20 -24.93 26.01
C GLY A 714 -24.50 -24.52 26.71
N SER A 715 -24.39 -24.04 27.95
CA SER A 715 -25.53 -23.53 28.74
C SER A 715 -26.16 -22.24 28.20
N ASN A 716 -25.47 -21.52 27.31
CA ASN A 716 -25.99 -20.30 26.68
C ASN A 716 -26.84 -20.58 25.43
N ALA A 717 -26.86 -21.83 24.94
CA ALA A 717 -27.75 -22.23 23.86
C ALA A 717 -29.20 -22.31 24.37
N LYS A 718 -30.11 -21.56 23.73
CA LYS A 718 -31.50 -21.44 24.19
C LYS A 718 -32.31 -22.68 23.82
N ASN A 719 -33.17 -23.10 24.73
CA ASN A 719 -34.15 -24.17 24.52
C ASN A 719 -35.51 -23.62 24.97
N PRO A 720 -36.32 -23.05 24.06
CA PRO A 720 -37.58 -22.41 24.43
C PRO A 720 -38.55 -23.37 25.14
N THR A 721 -39.12 -22.90 26.25
CA THR A 721 -40.15 -23.63 27.03
C THR A 721 -41.53 -22.99 26.94
N ALA A 722 -41.61 -21.76 26.44
CA ALA A 722 -42.81 -20.97 26.24
C ALA A 722 -42.73 -20.19 24.90
N ILE A 723 -43.78 -19.44 24.60
CA ILE A 723 -43.93 -18.64 23.37
C ILE A 723 -43.91 -17.18 23.82
N ASP A 724 -42.70 -16.65 24.00
CA ASP A 724 -42.39 -15.38 24.67
C ASP A 724 -41.00 -14.82 24.27
N ASP A 725 -40.61 -13.66 24.81
CA ASP A 725 -39.29 -13.04 24.61
C ASP A 725 -38.14 -13.96 25.03
N GLN A 726 -37.27 -14.32 24.10
CA GLN A 726 -36.11 -15.18 24.37
C GLN A 726 -34.83 -14.36 24.52
N THR A 727 -34.36 -14.17 25.76
CA THR A 727 -32.99 -13.67 26.00
C THR A 727 -31.95 -14.77 25.75
N PHE A 728 -30.95 -14.45 24.94
CA PHE A 728 -29.69 -15.18 24.73
C PHE A 728 -28.55 -14.46 25.45
N THR A 729 -27.67 -15.21 26.12
CA THR A 729 -26.45 -14.66 26.75
C THR A 729 -25.24 -14.97 25.87
N PHE A 730 -24.40 -13.99 25.58
CA PHE A 730 -23.21 -14.19 24.77
C PHE A 730 -22.05 -14.81 25.57
N ASP A 731 -21.26 -15.66 24.91
CA ASP A 731 -20.16 -16.41 25.50
C ASP A 731 -18.99 -15.50 25.93
N GLY A 732 -18.33 -15.91 27.02
CA GLY A 732 -17.11 -15.26 27.51
C GLY A 732 -17.37 -13.87 28.07
N THR A 733 -17.08 -12.82 27.28
CA THR A 733 -17.16 -11.42 27.72
C THR A 733 -18.11 -10.57 26.86
N GLY A 734 -18.96 -11.20 26.06
CA GLY A 734 -19.87 -10.52 25.13
C GLY A 734 -19.35 -10.36 23.70
N LEU A 735 -20.25 -9.99 22.80
CA LEU A 735 -19.97 -9.60 21.42
C LEU A 735 -19.49 -8.15 21.36
N VAL A 736 -18.55 -7.84 20.47
CA VAL A 736 -18.14 -6.45 20.17
C VAL A 736 -18.55 -6.07 18.75
N ILE A 737 -19.16 -4.88 18.61
CA ILE A 737 -19.48 -4.22 17.35
C ILE A 737 -18.66 -2.93 17.31
N SER A 738 -17.72 -2.79 16.37
CA SER A 738 -16.88 -1.59 16.31
C SER A 738 -17.64 -0.39 15.72
N LYS A 739 -17.30 0.82 16.17
CA LYS A 739 -18.00 2.03 15.69
C LYS A 739 -17.85 2.23 14.19
N GLY A 740 -18.87 2.78 13.56
CA GLY A 740 -18.89 2.94 12.10
C GLY A 740 -19.09 1.64 11.33
N THR A 741 -19.42 0.53 12.01
CA THR A 741 -19.61 -0.80 11.38
C THR A 741 -20.90 -1.48 11.82
N SER A 742 -21.36 -2.43 11.03
CA SER A 742 -22.53 -3.28 11.31
C SER A 742 -22.13 -4.76 11.31
N LYS A 743 -22.81 -5.57 12.12
CA LYS A 743 -22.68 -7.05 12.15
C LYS A 743 -24.00 -7.72 11.82
N THR A 744 -23.95 -8.86 11.14
CA THR A 744 -25.12 -9.71 10.89
C THR A 744 -25.03 -10.98 11.72
N LEU A 745 -26.00 -11.20 12.60
CA LEU A 745 -26.15 -12.45 13.34
C LEU A 745 -27.09 -13.41 12.62
N SER A 746 -26.77 -14.71 12.66
CA SER A 746 -27.58 -15.81 12.13
C SER A 746 -28.10 -16.64 13.31
N LEU A 747 -29.43 -16.76 13.46
CA LEU A 747 -30.06 -17.55 14.52
C LEU A 747 -30.41 -18.94 14.00
N ARG A 748 -29.86 -19.99 14.62
CA ARG A 748 -30.03 -21.38 14.19
C ARG A 748 -30.48 -22.28 15.34
N CYS A 749 -31.45 -23.15 15.10
CA CYS A 749 -31.95 -24.11 16.08
C CYS A 749 -31.95 -25.54 15.53
N ASN A 750 -31.90 -26.52 16.42
CA ASN A 750 -32.31 -27.89 16.13
C ASN A 750 -33.84 -27.97 16.17
N VAL A 751 -34.41 -28.73 15.24
CA VAL A 751 -35.85 -28.95 15.09
C VAL A 751 -36.18 -30.39 15.52
N SER A 752 -37.10 -30.55 16.46
CA SER A 752 -37.55 -31.86 16.94
C SER A 752 -38.20 -32.68 15.82
N THR A 753 -38.09 -34.01 15.90
CA THR A 753 -38.82 -34.94 15.01
C THR A 753 -40.34 -34.90 15.22
N ALA A 754 -40.80 -34.30 16.32
CA ALA A 754 -42.22 -34.02 16.59
C ALA A 754 -42.68 -32.64 16.09
N ALA A 755 -41.84 -31.86 15.39
CA ALA A 755 -42.18 -30.51 14.98
C ALA A 755 -43.25 -30.47 13.87
N SER A 756 -44.37 -29.82 14.18
CA SER A 756 -45.45 -29.44 13.26
C SER A 756 -45.70 -27.93 13.29
N GLY A 757 -46.42 -27.41 12.30
CA GLY A 757 -46.86 -26.01 12.27
C GLY A 757 -45.74 -25.02 11.93
N ASN A 758 -45.99 -23.74 12.18
CA ASN A 758 -45.08 -22.65 11.84
C ASN A 758 -44.29 -22.18 13.07
N TYR A 759 -43.00 -21.94 12.89
CA TYR A 759 -42.11 -21.34 13.88
C TYR A 759 -41.54 -20.05 13.32
N THR A 760 -41.63 -18.98 14.10
CA THR A 760 -41.25 -17.63 13.72
C THR A 760 -40.31 -17.10 14.80
N TRP A 761 -39.21 -16.50 14.37
CA TRP A 761 -38.37 -15.67 15.23
C TRP A 761 -38.43 -14.23 14.72
N GLY A 762 -38.57 -13.28 15.63
CA GLY A 762 -38.83 -11.87 15.32
C GLY A 762 -38.02 -10.93 16.19
N LEU A 763 -38.47 -9.67 16.26
CA LEU A 763 -38.04 -8.67 17.23
C LEU A 763 -39.29 -8.03 17.86
N THR A 764 -39.40 -8.08 19.18
CA THR A 764 -40.44 -7.38 19.95
C THR A 764 -40.27 -5.87 19.85
N ASP A 765 -41.38 -5.13 19.99
CA ASP A 765 -41.30 -3.68 20.14
C ASP A 765 -40.94 -3.33 21.59
N ASN A 766 -39.65 -3.09 21.81
CA ASN A 766 -39.10 -2.45 23.01
C ASN A 766 -39.59 -3.08 24.34
N SER A 767 -39.07 -4.27 24.67
CA SER A 767 -39.34 -4.99 25.93
C SER A 767 -38.74 -4.24 27.15
N ALA A 768 -39.39 -3.13 27.50
CA ALA A 768 -39.06 -2.15 28.54
C ALA A 768 -37.59 -1.67 28.55
N THR A 769 -37.15 -0.96 27.49
CA THR A 769 -35.83 -0.31 27.39
C THR A 769 -34.66 -1.27 27.57
N TYR A 770 -34.58 -2.26 26.68
CA TYR A 770 -33.47 -3.20 26.67
C TYR A 770 -32.13 -2.49 26.42
N THR A 771 -31.14 -2.84 27.24
CA THR A 771 -29.83 -2.20 27.33
C THR A 771 -28.73 -3.27 27.45
N GLY A 772 -28.77 -4.26 26.55
CA GLY A 772 -27.76 -5.32 26.47
C GLY A 772 -26.40 -4.80 26.02
N ALA A 773 -26.39 -3.62 25.39
CA ALA A 773 -25.23 -2.87 24.93
C ALA A 773 -24.65 -1.89 25.96
N THR A 774 -23.32 -1.85 26.01
CA THR A 774 -22.53 -0.85 26.76
C THR A 774 -21.41 -0.30 25.88
N GLY A 775 -20.99 0.93 26.13
CA GLY A 775 -19.77 1.49 25.56
C GLY A 775 -18.55 0.69 26.02
N LEU A 776 -17.80 0.11 25.07
CA LEU A 776 -16.67 -0.79 25.35
C LEU A 776 -15.57 -0.12 26.20
N THR A 777 -15.44 1.21 26.11
CA THR A 777 -14.37 1.94 26.80
C THR A 777 -14.90 2.98 27.79
N SER A 778 -16.04 3.63 27.53
CA SER A 778 -16.66 4.54 28.51
C SER A 778 -17.35 3.80 29.66
N GLY A 779 -17.81 2.56 29.43
CA GLY A 779 -18.67 1.82 30.34
C GLY A 779 -20.12 2.32 30.40
N GLN A 780 -20.48 3.34 29.62
CA GLN A 780 -21.84 3.91 29.62
C GLN A 780 -22.85 2.91 29.05
N THR A 781 -24.04 2.86 29.63
CA THR A 781 -25.18 2.15 29.05
C THR A 781 -25.54 2.76 27.71
N ILE A 782 -25.69 1.94 26.67
CA ILE A 782 -26.21 2.35 25.37
C ILE A 782 -27.70 2.00 25.34
N ALA A 783 -28.52 2.83 24.69
CA ALA A 783 -29.93 2.54 24.43
C ALA A 783 -30.09 2.03 22.99
N GLU A 784 -30.40 0.75 22.83
CA GLU A 784 -30.63 0.13 21.53
C GLU A 784 -31.92 0.66 20.86
N THR A 785 -31.82 1.08 19.59
CA THR A 785 -32.99 1.39 18.76
C THR A 785 -33.40 0.14 17.98
N MET A 786 -34.42 -0.57 18.47
CA MET A 786 -34.92 -1.80 17.83
C MET A 786 -36.05 -1.50 16.83
N THR A 787 -35.91 -2.01 15.60
CA THR A 787 -36.99 -2.00 14.60
C THR A 787 -37.83 -3.27 14.78
N ALA A 788 -39.00 -3.13 15.38
CA ALA A 788 -39.88 -4.26 15.69
C ALA A 788 -40.33 -5.02 14.42
N ASN A 789 -40.31 -6.35 14.49
CA ASN A 789 -40.95 -7.25 13.54
C ASN A 789 -41.47 -8.47 14.29
N GLN A 790 -42.56 -8.29 15.03
CA GLN A 790 -43.24 -9.35 15.80
C GLN A 790 -43.85 -10.43 14.86
N THR A 791 -44.13 -10.09 13.59
CA THR A 791 -44.53 -11.08 12.57
C THR A 791 -43.38 -11.95 12.05
N GLY A 792 -42.12 -11.55 12.27
CA GLY A 792 -40.90 -12.27 11.93
C GLY A 792 -40.87 -12.80 10.48
N ILE A 793 -40.32 -14.01 10.31
CA ILE A 793 -40.47 -14.83 9.09
C ILE A 793 -40.88 -16.24 9.53
N ALA A 794 -42.00 -16.74 9.01
CA ALA A 794 -42.56 -18.03 9.40
C ALA A 794 -41.91 -19.20 8.63
N MET A 795 -41.41 -20.19 9.39
CA MET A 795 -40.80 -21.42 8.87
C MET A 795 -41.71 -22.61 9.20
N ALA A 796 -42.17 -23.32 8.16
CA ALA A 796 -43.17 -24.38 8.30
C ALA A 796 -42.53 -25.75 8.54
N ALA A 797 -42.68 -26.32 9.73
CA ALA A 797 -42.17 -27.66 10.02
C ALA A 797 -43.00 -28.74 9.29
N ALA A 798 -42.31 -29.53 8.47
CA ALA A 798 -42.84 -30.66 7.74
C ALA A 798 -42.23 -31.97 8.28
N THR A 799 -43.06 -32.99 8.46
CA THR A 799 -42.64 -34.29 9.00
C THR A 799 -41.94 -35.19 7.97
N SER A 800 -42.10 -34.90 6.67
CA SER A 800 -41.48 -35.64 5.57
C SER A 800 -41.48 -34.84 4.27
N GLY A 801 -40.68 -35.28 3.30
CA GLY A 801 -40.70 -34.82 1.92
C GLY A 801 -41.92 -35.27 1.11
N SER A 802 -41.91 -34.94 -0.17
CA SER A 802 -42.90 -35.39 -1.15
C SER A 802 -42.25 -35.59 -2.52
N TYR A 803 -42.91 -36.33 -3.42
CA TYR A 803 -42.54 -36.39 -4.83
C TYR A 803 -43.74 -36.65 -5.73
N THR A 804 -43.62 -36.29 -7.00
CA THR A 804 -44.58 -36.62 -8.06
C THR A 804 -43.88 -37.33 -9.22
N VAL A 805 -44.67 -38.05 -10.03
CA VAL A 805 -44.21 -38.83 -11.19
C VAL A 805 -45.02 -38.46 -12.42
N VAL A 806 -44.35 -38.29 -13.56
CA VAL A 806 -44.95 -38.11 -14.90
C VAL A 806 -44.15 -38.91 -15.94
N ALA A 807 -44.73 -39.17 -17.12
CA ALA A 807 -44.03 -39.82 -18.21
C ALA A 807 -42.92 -38.91 -18.78
N ASP A 808 -41.82 -39.50 -19.23
CA ASP A 808 -40.84 -38.77 -20.03
C ASP A 808 -41.29 -38.73 -21.50
N SER A 809 -41.53 -37.52 -22.01
CA SER A 809 -42.02 -37.26 -23.36
C SER A 809 -40.90 -36.97 -24.39
N SER A 810 -39.64 -37.25 -24.06
CA SER A 810 -38.55 -37.11 -25.02
C SER A 810 -38.62 -38.17 -26.12
N SER A 811 -38.19 -37.80 -27.33
CA SER A 811 -38.40 -38.59 -28.55
C SER A 811 -37.77 -39.99 -28.55
N ALA A 812 -36.81 -40.26 -27.65
CA ALA A 812 -36.23 -41.58 -27.44
C ALA A 812 -37.25 -42.62 -26.93
N TYR A 813 -38.30 -42.16 -26.23
CA TYR A 813 -39.38 -42.97 -25.63
C TYR A 813 -40.73 -42.79 -26.35
N ASN A 814 -40.70 -42.30 -27.59
CA ASN A 814 -41.86 -42.37 -28.49
C ASN A 814 -42.13 -43.83 -28.92
N TYR A 815 -43.38 -44.09 -29.30
CA TYR A 815 -43.84 -45.36 -29.87
C TYR A 815 -42.95 -45.80 -31.04
N LYS A 816 -42.62 -47.08 -31.12
CA LYS A 816 -41.79 -47.63 -32.21
C LYS A 816 -42.01 -49.13 -32.42
N ALA A 817 -41.82 -49.56 -33.66
CA ALA A 817 -41.66 -50.96 -34.01
C ALA A 817 -40.28 -51.46 -33.53
N VAL A 818 -40.24 -52.63 -32.87
CA VAL A 818 -39.01 -53.25 -32.36
C VAL A 818 -38.95 -54.72 -32.75
N GLN A 819 -37.74 -55.21 -33.06
CA GLN A 819 -37.52 -56.60 -33.44
C GLN A 819 -37.53 -57.53 -32.22
N ALA A 820 -38.23 -58.65 -32.34
CA ALA A 820 -38.25 -59.72 -31.35
C ALA A 820 -36.83 -60.25 -31.06
N GLY A 821 -36.56 -60.67 -29.83
CA GLY A 821 -35.22 -61.05 -29.37
C GLY A 821 -34.28 -59.88 -29.03
N THR A 822 -34.69 -58.62 -29.24
CA THR A 822 -33.88 -57.46 -28.83
C THR A 822 -33.83 -57.35 -27.31
N THR A 823 -32.61 -57.23 -26.77
CA THR A 823 -32.35 -57.05 -25.34
C THR A 823 -32.38 -55.58 -24.92
N ASP A 824 -32.70 -55.30 -23.66
CA ASP A 824 -32.65 -53.95 -23.05
C ASP A 824 -33.40 -52.86 -23.82
N VAL A 825 -34.54 -53.21 -24.42
CA VAL A 825 -35.43 -52.28 -25.13
C VAL A 825 -36.08 -51.32 -24.13
N PRO A 826 -35.93 -49.98 -24.26
CA PRO A 826 -36.67 -49.05 -23.43
C PRO A 826 -38.18 -49.14 -23.71
N LEU A 827 -38.95 -49.57 -22.71
CA LEU A 827 -40.40 -49.75 -22.77
C LEU A 827 -41.16 -48.58 -22.15
N ALA A 828 -40.54 -47.91 -21.17
CA ALA A 828 -41.10 -46.74 -20.48
C ALA A 828 -39.97 -45.87 -19.91
N ALA A 829 -40.28 -44.60 -19.65
CA ALA A 829 -39.42 -43.70 -18.90
C ALA A 829 -40.28 -42.76 -18.04
N PHE A 830 -39.86 -42.55 -16.79
CA PHE A 830 -40.61 -41.83 -15.76
C PHE A 830 -39.75 -40.75 -15.12
N ARG A 831 -40.30 -39.54 -15.03
CA ARG A 831 -39.68 -38.36 -14.41
C ARG A 831 -40.23 -38.20 -13.00
N PHE A 832 -39.38 -38.43 -12.01
CA PHE A 832 -39.66 -38.28 -10.57
C PHE A 832 -39.20 -36.89 -10.13
N THR A 833 -40.11 -36.04 -9.64
CA THR A 833 -39.80 -34.67 -9.18
C THR A 833 -39.90 -34.61 -7.66
N ALA A 834 -38.83 -34.19 -6.98
CA ALA A 834 -38.84 -34.04 -5.53
C ALA A 834 -39.47 -32.70 -5.10
N GLY A 835 -40.18 -32.69 -3.96
CA GLY A 835 -40.69 -31.47 -3.34
C GLY A 835 -39.58 -30.53 -2.85
N LEU A 836 -39.94 -29.30 -2.46
CA LEU A 836 -38.99 -28.27 -2.00
C LEU A 836 -38.47 -28.47 -0.56
N THR A 837 -39.03 -29.45 0.15
CA THR A 837 -38.81 -29.77 1.57
C THR A 837 -37.47 -30.46 1.80
N GLU A 838 -37.24 -31.63 1.20
CA GLU A 838 -35.99 -32.40 1.34
C GLU A 838 -35.63 -33.22 0.11
N ASP A 839 -34.36 -33.60 0.03
CA ASP A 839 -33.89 -34.61 -0.91
C ASP A 839 -34.59 -35.95 -0.59
N ILE A 840 -34.97 -36.70 -1.62
CA ILE A 840 -35.61 -38.00 -1.47
C ILE A 840 -34.76 -39.10 -2.10
N THR A 841 -34.81 -40.30 -1.54
CA THR A 841 -34.20 -41.50 -2.13
C THR A 841 -35.28 -42.48 -2.52
N LEU A 842 -35.44 -42.74 -3.82
CA LEU A 842 -36.38 -43.75 -4.32
C LEU A 842 -35.97 -45.12 -3.78
N ARG A 843 -36.96 -45.90 -3.32
CA ARG A 843 -36.74 -47.27 -2.81
C ARG A 843 -37.45 -48.32 -3.63
N GLN A 844 -38.66 -47.99 -4.09
CA GLN A 844 -39.54 -48.96 -4.71
C GLN A 844 -40.48 -48.25 -5.68
N ILE A 845 -40.58 -48.81 -6.87
CA ILE A 845 -41.46 -48.35 -7.96
C ILE A 845 -42.37 -49.52 -8.31
N ALA A 846 -43.69 -49.31 -8.25
CA ALA A 846 -44.68 -50.26 -8.76
C ALA A 846 -44.89 -50.02 -10.26
N LEU A 847 -45.01 -51.10 -11.01
CA LEU A 847 -45.17 -51.10 -12.46
C LEU A 847 -46.30 -52.05 -12.84
N GLN A 848 -47.01 -51.74 -13.92
CA GLN A 848 -47.94 -52.66 -14.56
C GLN A 848 -47.73 -52.69 -16.08
N LEU A 849 -48.07 -53.81 -16.72
CA LEU A 849 -48.12 -53.91 -18.19
C LEU A 849 -49.40 -53.21 -18.69
N GLY A 850 -49.23 -52.18 -19.51
CA GLY A 850 -50.34 -51.36 -19.97
C GLY A 850 -51.13 -52.05 -21.08
N ASN A 851 -52.44 -52.24 -20.88
CA ASN A 851 -53.38 -52.89 -21.81
C ASN A 851 -53.08 -54.39 -22.06
N THR A 852 -53.58 -55.23 -21.14
CA THR A 852 -53.52 -56.71 -21.19
C THR A 852 -54.26 -57.33 -22.39
N ALA A 853 -55.10 -56.57 -23.12
CA ALA A 853 -55.64 -56.99 -24.40
C ALA A 853 -54.64 -56.82 -25.57
N SER A 854 -53.38 -56.46 -25.30
CA SER A 854 -52.34 -56.33 -26.33
C SER A 854 -50.91 -56.74 -25.92
N ASN A 855 -50.69 -57.21 -24.69
CA ASN A 855 -49.41 -57.78 -24.24
C ASN A 855 -49.61 -58.90 -23.21
N SER A 856 -48.51 -59.49 -22.79
CA SER A 856 -48.41 -60.49 -21.72
C SER A 856 -47.03 -60.40 -21.05
N PRO A 857 -46.89 -60.76 -19.76
CA PRO A 857 -45.60 -61.02 -19.13
C PRO A 857 -44.74 -62.03 -19.91
N SER A 858 -45.35 -62.96 -20.65
CA SER A 858 -44.65 -63.93 -21.50
C SER A 858 -43.88 -63.31 -22.66
N ASP A 859 -44.19 -62.07 -23.05
CA ASP A 859 -43.53 -61.38 -24.16
C ASP A 859 -42.10 -60.92 -23.76
N LEU A 860 -41.78 -60.96 -22.45
CA LEU A 860 -40.50 -60.61 -21.85
C LEU A 860 -39.67 -61.86 -21.50
N VAL A 861 -38.37 -61.81 -21.81
CA VAL A 861 -37.39 -62.83 -21.38
C VAL A 861 -37.36 -62.88 -19.84
N GLY A 862 -37.71 -64.03 -19.27
CA GLY A 862 -37.81 -64.22 -17.82
C GLY A 862 -38.99 -63.50 -17.16
N GLN A 863 -39.92 -62.92 -17.94
CA GLN A 863 -41.05 -62.13 -17.45
C GLN A 863 -40.62 -60.92 -16.58
N GLN A 864 -39.43 -60.36 -16.84
CA GLN A 864 -38.80 -59.33 -16.01
C GLN A 864 -38.43 -58.07 -16.80
N VAL A 865 -38.37 -56.93 -16.09
CA VAL A 865 -37.83 -55.65 -16.59
C VAL A 865 -36.73 -55.13 -15.67
N THR A 866 -35.78 -54.39 -16.24
CA THR A 866 -34.67 -53.75 -15.52
C THR A 866 -34.91 -52.24 -15.45
N LEU A 867 -34.58 -51.63 -14.31
CA LEU A 867 -34.78 -50.19 -14.07
C LEU A 867 -33.41 -49.50 -14.09
N TRP A 868 -33.31 -48.37 -14.77
CA TRP A 868 -32.04 -47.68 -15.04
C TRP A 868 -32.10 -46.19 -14.72
N ASN A 869 -31.04 -45.67 -14.10
CA ASN A 869 -30.76 -44.24 -13.98
C ASN A 869 -29.53 -43.92 -14.85
N GLY A 870 -29.75 -43.23 -15.97
CA GLY A 870 -28.72 -43.05 -17.00
C GLY A 870 -28.19 -44.39 -17.53
N SER A 871 -26.88 -44.59 -17.46
CA SER A 871 -26.20 -45.84 -17.84
C SER A 871 -26.10 -46.88 -16.71
N THR A 872 -26.62 -46.60 -15.52
CA THR A 872 -26.55 -47.50 -14.36
C THR A 872 -27.86 -48.25 -14.17
N GLN A 873 -27.82 -49.59 -14.11
CA GLN A 873 -28.96 -50.37 -13.67
C GLN A 873 -29.14 -50.19 -12.16
N VAL A 874 -30.33 -49.78 -11.74
CA VAL A 874 -30.67 -49.48 -10.34
C VAL A 874 -31.63 -50.48 -9.71
N GLY A 875 -32.30 -51.31 -10.51
CA GLY A 875 -33.19 -52.36 -9.99
C GLY A 875 -33.73 -53.33 -11.04
N ILE A 876 -34.62 -54.22 -10.60
CA ILE A 876 -35.35 -55.23 -11.40
C ILE A 876 -36.79 -55.30 -10.89
N ALA A 877 -37.77 -55.49 -11.77
CA ALA A 877 -39.15 -55.86 -11.42
C ALA A 877 -39.56 -57.15 -12.14
N GLN A 878 -40.32 -58.00 -11.46
CA GLN A 878 -40.73 -59.33 -11.91
C GLN A 878 -42.24 -59.40 -12.10
N PHE A 879 -42.68 -59.58 -13.35
CA PHE A 879 -44.06 -59.91 -13.71
C PHE A 879 -44.26 -61.43 -13.69
N GLY A 880 -45.51 -61.90 -13.91
CA GLY A 880 -45.84 -63.32 -13.99
C GLY A 880 -45.94 -64.05 -12.65
N LEU A 881 -46.15 -63.30 -11.56
CA LEU A 881 -46.34 -63.84 -10.20
C LEU A 881 -47.85 -63.96 -9.87
N ALA A 882 -48.23 -63.79 -8.61
CA ALA A 882 -49.62 -63.98 -8.15
C ALA A 882 -50.63 -63.07 -8.85
N ASN A 883 -50.23 -61.83 -9.14
CA ASN A 883 -50.83 -61.00 -10.20
C ASN A 883 -49.87 -61.06 -11.38
N ALA A 884 -50.35 -61.41 -12.58
CA ALA A 884 -49.49 -61.58 -13.74
C ALA A 884 -48.91 -60.24 -14.21
N ASP A 885 -49.76 -59.21 -14.30
CA ASP A 885 -49.46 -57.97 -15.04
C ASP A 885 -48.93 -56.82 -14.16
N ASN A 886 -48.89 -56.98 -12.83
CA ASN A 886 -48.27 -56.03 -11.89
C ASN A 886 -46.91 -56.55 -11.40
N ALA A 887 -45.94 -55.66 -11.21
CA ALA A 887 -44.64 -55.95 -10.64
C ALA A 887 -44.11 -54.81 -9.76
N THR A 888 -43.72 -55.13 -8.54
CA THR A 888 -42.99 -54.20 -7.66
C THR A 888 -41.48 -54.36 -7.88
N SER A 889 -40.77 -53.26 -8.10
CA SER A 889 -39.32 -53.28 -8.34
C SER A 889 -38.49 -53.35 -7.05
N THR A 890 -37.41 -54.12 -7.07
CA THR A 890 -36.35 -54.05 -6.05
C THR A 890 -35.26 -53.11 -6.54
N LEU A 891 -35.13 -51.92 -5.94
CA LEU A 891 -34.01 -51.02 -6.21
C LEU A 891 -32.80 -51.42 -5.36
N THR A 892 -31.75 -51.93 -6.02
CA THR A 892 -30.50 -52.39 -5.39
C THR A 892 -29.43 -51.30 -5.32
N SER A 893 -29.57 -50.22 -6.10
CA SER A 893 -28.69 -49.04 -6.07
C SER A 893 -29.44 -47.80 -5.61
N THR A 894 -28.80 -46.97 -4.78
CA THR A 894 -29.36 -45.72 -4.26
C THR A 894 -29.66 -44.72 -5.38
N VAL A 895 -30.92 -44.33 -5.55
CA VAL A 895 -31.33 -43.22 -6.41
C VAL A 895 -31.81 -42.06 -5.55
N THR A 896 -30.95 -41.06 -5.33
CA THR A 896 -31.30 -39.82 -4.62
C THR A 896 -31.60 -38.71 -5.62
N ILE A 897 -32.72 -38.01 -5.41
CA ILE A 897 -33.15 -36.83 -6.17
C ILE A 897 -33.14 -35.65 -5.20
N LYS A 898 -32.51 -34.54 -5.58
CA LYS A 898 -32.41 -33.34 -4.73
C LYS A 898 -33.73 -32.60 -4.66
N LYS A 899 -33.97 -31.88 -3.57
CA LYS A 899 -35.22 -31.11 -3.37
C LYS A 899 -35.45 -30.11 -4.50
N GLY A 900 -36.62 -30.19 -5.15
CA GLY A 900 -36.96 -29.39 -6.34
C GLY A 900 -36.33 -29.85 -7.66
N GLU A 901 -35.48 -30.89 -7.68
CA GLU A 901 -34.90 -31.46 -8.90
C GLU A 901 -35.73 -32.65 -9.43
N VAL A 902 -35.35 -33.12 -10.64
CA VAL A 902 -36.02 -34.21 -11.35
C VAL A 902 -35.02 -35.33 -11.66
N GLY A 903 -35.32 -36.55 -11.20
CA GLY A 903 -34.63 -37.77 -11.62
C GLY A 903 -35.42 -38.50 -12.72
N VAL A 904 -34.75 -39.22 -13.60
CA VAL A 904 -35.39 -40.03 -14.66
C VAL A 904 -35.04 -41.50 -14.49
N ILE A 905 -36.06 -42.36 -14.47
CA ILE A 905 -35.90 -43.82 -14.46
C ILE A 905 -36.43 -44.39 -15.76
N VAL A 906 -35.57 -45.11 -16.49
CA VAL A 906 -35.91 -45.83 -17.72
C VAL A 906 -36.16 -47.29 -17.38
N VAL A 907 -37.31 -47.82 -17.77
CA VAL A 907 -37.64 -49.25 -17.65
C VAL A 907 -37.31 -49.91 -18.99
N LYS A 908 -36.46 -50.94 -18.94
CA LYS A 908 -36.06 -51.72 -20.11
C LYS A 908 -36.51 -53.17 -19.98
N GLY A 909 -36.96 -53.77 -21.08
CA GLY A 909 -37.28 -55.19 -21.18
C GLY A 909 -36.46 -55.86 -22.28
N SER A 910 -36.11 -57.13 -22.08
CA SER A 910 -35.57 -57.96 -23.15
C SER A 910 -36.71 -58.78 -23.74
N LEU A 911 -36.90 -58.70 -25.06
CA LEU A 911 -38.05 -59.29 -25.75
C LEU A 911 -37.77 -60.75 -26.10
N ILE A 912 -38.78 -61.63 -26.02
CA ILE A 912 -38.63 -63.01 -26.52
C ILE A 912 -38.40 -63.03 -28.04
N THR A 913 -37.80 -64.11 -28.55
CA THR A 913 -37.68 -64.37 -29.99
C THR A 913 -38.99 -64.91 -30.57
N HIS A 914 -39.41 -64.42 -31.73
CA HIS A 914 -40.57 -64.92 -32.45
C HIS A 914 -40.18 -66.06 -33.40
N ASP A 915 -40.74 -67.25 -33.18
CA ASP A 915 -40.51 -68.46 -33.97
C ASP A 915 -41.82 -69.13 -34.43
N ALA A 916 -41.75 -70.29 -35.09
CA ALA A 916 -42.93 -71.01 -35.58
C ALA A 916 -43.81 -71.66 -34.49
N ASN A 917 -43.34 -71.71 -33.23
CA ASN A 917 -44.09 -72.21 -32.07
C ASN A 917 -44.74 -71.07 -31.26
N THR A 918 -44.21 -69.85 -31.41
CA THR A 918 -44.75 -68.60 -30.88
C THR A 918 -46.15 -68.36 -31.46
N ASN A 919 -47.07 -67.77 -30.69
CA ASN A 919 -48.52 -67.72 -30.97
C ASN A 919 -48.89 -67.45 -32.45
N THR A 920 -49.26 -68.53 -33.13
CA THR A 920 -49.51 -68.57 -34.58
C THR A 920 -50.83 -67.93 -35.02
N THR A 921 -51.72 -67.58 -34.07
CA THR A 921 -52.99 -66.88 -34.33
C THR A 921 -52.96 -65.41 -33.91
N SER A 922 -51.81 -64.88 -33.46
CA SER A 922 -51.62 -63.45 -33.17
C SER A 922 -52.66 -62.88 -32.18
N THR A 923 -53.02 -63.66 -31.15
CA THR A 923 -53.89 -63.21 -30.05
C THR A 923 -53.07 -62.61 -28.90
N ALA A 924 -53.71 -61.84 -28.02
CA ALA A 924 -53.11 -61.43 -26.75
C ALA A 924 -52.83 -62.64 -25.82
N GLY A 925 -51.92 -62.46 -24.85
CA GLY A 925 -51.69 -63.41 -23.76
C GLY A 925 -50.51 -64.39 -23.90
N SER A 926 -49.80 -64.47 -25.03
CA SER A 926 -48.81 -65.54 -25.26
C SER A 926 -47.70 -65.26 -26.30
N GLY A 927 -47.01 -64.11 -26.23
CA GLY A 927 -45.86 -63.83 -27.11
C GLY A 927 -46.25 -63.46 -28.54
N GLY A 928 -47.46 -62.92 -28.75
CA GLY A 928 -48.02 -62.73 -30.08
C GLY A 928 -47.22 -61.76 -30.95
N TYR A 929 -47.09 -62.08 -32.24
CA TYR A 929 -46.57 -61.13 -33.22
C TYR A 929 -47.48 -59.90 -33.24
N GLY A 930 -46.90 -58.70 -33.23
CA GLY A 930 -47.66 -57.47 -33.00
C GLY A 930 -48.04 -57.24 -31.53
N ALA A 931 -47.41 -57.88 -30.53
CA ALA A 931 -47.59 -57.48 -29.13
C ALA A 931 -47.21 -56.00 -28.92
N PHE A 932 -47.95 -55.30 -28.06
CA PHE A 932 -47.67 -53.92 -27.67
C PHE A 932 -47.22 -53.84 -26.21
N LEU A 933 -45.91 -53.81 -25.96
CA LEU A 933 -45.38 -53.68 -24.62
C LEU A 933 -45.26 -52.20 -24.25
N GLY A 934 -46.24 -51.69 -23.51
CA GLY A 934 -46.10 -50.47 -22.71
C GLY A 934 -45.93 -50.86 -21.24
N VAL A 935 -45.00 -50.21 -20.54
CA VAL A 935 -44.98 -50.26 -19.06
C VAL A 935 -45.57 -48.96 -18.52
N THR A 936 -46.49 -49.12 -17.58
CA THR A 936 -47.18 -48.05 -16.86
C THR A 936 -46.65 -48.00 -15.43
N TYR A 937 -46.51 -46.81 -14.88
CA TYR A 937 -46.32 -46.62 -13.44
C TYR A 937 -47.66 -46.88 -12.77
N ASP A 938 -47.75 -47.99 -12.03
CA ASP A 938 -48.91 -48.43 -11.26
C ASP A 938 -49.14 -47.41 -10.14
N GLY A 939 -50.15 -46.54 -10.31
CA GLY A 939 -50.22 -45.26 -9.60
C GLY A 939 -50.85 -45.33 -8.21
N ASP A 940 -51.93 -46.10 -8.05
CA ASP A 940 -52.68 -46.24 -6.80
C ASP A 940 -52.02 -47.23 -5.81
N ASN A 941 -51.12 -48.08 -6.28
CA ASN A 941 -50.27 -48.94 -5.47
C ASN A 941 -49.18 -48.13 -4.74
N VAL A 942 -49.52 -47.53 -3.60
CA VAL A 942 -48.65 -46.62 -2.81
C VAL A 942 -48.18 -47.20 -1.47
N GLY A 943 -47.04 -46.71 -0.98
CA GLY A 943 -46.47 -47.07 0.31
C GLY A 943 -45.50 -48.26 0.24
N LEU A 944 -45.19 -48.88 1.39
CA LEU A 944 -44.08 -49.85 1.54
C LEU A 944 -44.18 -51.11 0.66
N ASN A 945 -45.36 -51.46 0.15
CA ASN A 945 -45.57 -52.61 -0.74
C ASN A 945 -45.66 -52.22 -2.23
N GLY A 946 -45.73 -50.92 -2.52
CA GLY A 946 -45.84 -50.32 -3.84
C GLY A 946 -44.84 -49.18 -4.00
N ASN A 947 -45.31 -48.01 -4.41
CA ASN A 947 -44.46 -46.82 -4.61
C ASN A 947 -44.09 -46.13 -3.30
N TYR A 948 -42.78 -46.08 -2.99
CA TYR A 948 -42.27 -45.19 -1.95
C TYR A 948 -40.81 -44.75 -2.15
N ALA A 949 -40.51 -43.61 -1.54
CA ALA A 949 -39.18 -43.09 -1.30
C ALA A 949 -38.90 -42.97 0.21
N THR A 950 -37.65 -42.72 0.60
CA THR A 950 -37.29 -42.28 1.96
C THR A 950 -36.71 -40.88 1.91
N GLY A 951 -37.18 -39.99 2.77
CA GLY A 951 -36.58 -38.67 2.96
C GLY A 951 -35.14 -38.77 3.47
N VAL A 952 -34.22 -37.99 2.91
CA VAL A 952 -32.79 -38.02 3.27
C VAL A 952 -32.52 -37.29 4.59
N ALA A 953 -33.32 -36.28 4.94
CA ALA A 953 -33.19 -35.53 6.18
C ALA A 953 -34.15 -36.06 7.27
N SER A 954 -35.38 -36.41 6.91
CA SER A 954 -36.38 -36.93 7.87
C SER A 954 -36.18 -38.41 8.20
N GLY A 955 -35.60 -39.19 7.29
CA GLY A 955 -35.63 -40.65 7.33
C GLY A 955 -37.04 -41.26 7.13
N ALA A 956 -38.06 -40.43 6.91
CA ALA A 956 -39.45 -40.87 6.84
C ALA A 956 -39.75 -41.61 5.52
N THR A 957 -40.72 -42.53 5.57
CA THR A 957 -41.29 -43.14 4.36
C THR A 957 -42.22 -42.13 3.68
N ILE A 958 -41.96 -41.86 2.40
CA ILE A 958 -42.72 -40.93 1.58
C ILE A 958 -43.45 -41.75 0.52
N SER A 959 -44.78 -41.81 0.61
CA SER A 959 -45.63 -42.36 -0.47
C SER A 959 -45.63 -41.45 -1.69
N SER A 960 -45.95 -41.99 -2.86
CA SER A 960 -46.13 -41.18 -4.08
C SER A 960 -47.21 -40.11 -3.92
N GLY A 961 -46.93 -38.89 -4.39
CA GLY A 961 -47.93 -37.84 -4.61
C GLY A 961 -48.69 -37.99 -5.94
N THR A 962 -48.22 -38.86 -6.84
CA THR A 962 -48.97 -39.30 -8.03
C THR A 962 -49.69 -40.61 -7.68
N THR A 963 -50.99 -40.53 -7.45
CA THR A 963 -51.87 -41.67 -7.05
C THR A 963 -52.77 -42.14 -8.21
N SER A 964 -52.28 -42.03 -9.44
CA SER A 964 -53.01 -42.40 -10.66
C SER A 964 -52.01 -42.84 -11.72
N ASP A 965 -52.42 -43.77 -12.57
CA ASP A 965 -51.53 -44.40 -13.54
C ASP A 965 -50.84 -43.42 -14.47
N VAL A 966 -49.53 -43.59 -14.62
CA VAL A 966 -48.74 -42.86 -15.62
C VAL A 966 -48.38 -43.82 -16.74
N THR A 967 -49.19 -43.82 -17.78
CA THR A 967 -48.98 -44.62 -19.00
C THR A 967 -47.85 -44.05 -19.85
N THR A 968 -47.25 -44.89 -20.70
CA THR A 968 -46.19 -44.49 -21.64
C THR A 968 -46.47 -45.01 -23.05
N ASN A 969 -45.72 -44.50 -24.04
CA ASN A 969 -45.98 -44.80 -25.46
C ASN A 969 -45.70 -46.26 -25.86
N GLY A 970 -44.92 -47.01 -25.07
CA GLY A 970 -44.57 -48.41 -25.33
C GLY A 970 -43.86 -48.69 -26.66
N VAL A 971 -43.81 -49.98 -27.03
CA VAL A 971 -43.26 -50.48 -28.30
C VAL A 971 -44.15 -51.57 -28.89
N ARG A 972 -44.14 -51.74 -30.21
CA ARG A 972 -44.85 -52.82 -30.93
C ARG A 972 -43.84 -53.83 -31.47
N VAL A 973 -44.00 -55.12 -31.19
CA VAL A 973 -42.96 -56.13 -31.43
C VAL A 973 -43.28 -57.02 -32.61
N PHE A 974 -42.32 -57.14 -33.53
CA PHE A 974 -42.44 -57.96 -34.74
C PHE A 974 -41.23 -58.89 -34.88
N SER A 975 -41.39 -60.01 -35.58
CA SER A 975 -40.29 -60.98 -35.79
C SER A 975 -39.09 -60.39 -36.53
N SER A 976 -39.35 -59.50 -37.48
CA SER A 976 -38.38 -58.65 -38.19
C SER A 976 -38.96 -57.24 -38.30
N VAL A 977 -38.14 -56.19 -38.24
CA VAL A 977 -38.59 -54.79 -38.42
C VAL A 977 -37.73 -54.12 -39.50
N PRO A 978 -38.33 -53.68 -40.62
CA PRO A 978 -37.58 -53.01 -41.68
C PRO A 978 -37.32 -51.54 -41.32
N SER A 979 -36.21 -50.99 -41.81
CA SER A 979 -35.97 -49.55 -41.78
C SER A 979 -36.09 -48.95 -43.18
N ILE A 980 -36.60 -47.72 -43.28
CA ILE A 980 -36.80 -47.01 -44.56
C ILE A 980 -35.92 -45.75 -44.57
N VAL A 981 -35.15 -45.55 -45.65
CA VAL A 981 -34.30 -44.37 -45.84
C VAL A 981 -34.54 -43.78 -47.22
N VAL A 982 -34.94 -42.51 -47.29
CA VAL A 982 -35.07 -41.78 -48.57
C VAL A 982 -33.68 -41.39 -49.07
N ASN A 983 -33.45 -41.55 -50.37
CA ASN A 983 -32.16 -41.33 -51.03
C ASN A 983 -32.23 -40.32 -52.20
N SER A 984 -33.42 -39.97 -52.68
CA SER A 984 -33.64 -38.83 -53.58
C SER A 984 -33.55 -37.50 -52.83
N SER A 985 -33.13 -36.44 -53.52
CA SER A 985 -32.97 -35.07 -52.99
C SER A 985 -33.65 -34.02 -53.90
N GLY A 986 -34.78 -34.38 -54.53
CA GLY A 986 -35.34 -33.64 -55.67
C GLY A 986 -34.53 -33.81 -56.96
N GLY A 987 -34.92 -33.09 -58.02
CA GLY A 987 -34.24 -33.17 -59.33
C GLY A 987 -34.98 -32.50 -60.48
N ALA A 988 -34.58 -32.82 -61.72
CA ALA A 988 -35.29 -32.37 -62.92
C ALA A 988 -36.50 -33.26 -63.20
N LEU A 989 -37.65 -32.66 -63.54
CA LEU A 989 -38.87 -33.36 -63.93
C LEU A 989 -38.84 -33.69 -65.43
N ALA A 990 -38.89 -34.99 -65.76
CA ALA A 990 -38.99 -35.49 -67.13
C ALA A 990 -39.69 -36.85 -67.17
N ALA A 991 -40.27 -37.21 -68.33
CA ALA A 991 -40.86 -38.53 -68.54
C ALA A 991 -39.80 -39.65 -68.37
N GLY A 992 -40.14 -40.69 -67.61
CA GLY A 992 -39.26 -41.82 -67.29
C GLY A 992 -38.16 -41.54 -66.26
N ALA A 993 -38.11 -40.33 -65.68
CA ALA A 993 -37.12 -39.96 -64.66
C ALA A 993 -37.26 -40.76 -63.35
N ASP A 994 -36.14 -40.91 -62.64
CA ASP A 994 -36.11 -41.38 -61.26
C ASP A 994 -36.62 -40.24 -60.36
N LEU A 995 -37.87 -40.35 -59.90
CA LEU A 995 -38.49 -39.35 -59.03
C LEU A 995 -38.18 -39.68 -57.56
N TYR A 996 -39.08 -40.38 -56.87
CA TYR A 996 -38.90 -40.70 -55.46
C TYR A 996 -38.06 -41.98 -55.28
N LYS A 997 -36.89 -41.86 -54.66
CA LYS A 997 -35.98 -42.99 -54.40
C LYS A 997 -35.82 -43.23 -52.91
N PHE A 998 -36.04 -44.47 -52.48
CA PHE A 998 -35.90 -44.89 -51.09
C PHE A 998 -35.38 -46.33 -51.01
N THR A 999 -34.65 -46.63 -49.94
CA THR A 999 -34.12 -47.96 -49.66
C THR A 999 -34.82 -48.52 -48.44
N VAL A 1000 -35.37 -49.72 -48.57
CA VAL A 1000 -35.86 -50.51 -47.44
C VAL A 1000 -34.76 -51.49 -47.04
N THR A 1001 -34.40 -51.55 -45.76
CA THR A 1001 -33.43 -52.52 -45.23
C THR A 1001 -34.11 -53.48 -44.29
N ASN A 1002 -33.89 -54.77 -44.50
CA ASN A 1002 -34.38 -55.86 -43.67
C ASN A 1002 -33.23 -56.41 -42.80
N PRO A 1003 -33.14 -56.06 -41.50
CA PRO A 1003 -32.17 -56.64 -40.58
C PRO A 1003 -32.57 -58.04 -40.08
N GLY A 1004 -33.74 -58.54 -40.47
CA GLY A 1004 -34.32 -59.78 -39.98
C GLY A 1004 -33.74 -61.05 -40.60
N PRO A 1005 -33.88 -62.21 -39.91
CA PRO A 1005 -33.42 -63.52 -40.39
C PRO A 1005 -34.35 -64.15 -41.44
N ARG A 1006 -35.38 -63.43 -41.91
CA ARG A 1006 -36.37 -63.86 -42.91
C ARG A 1006 -36.73 -62.72 -43.84
N ASP A 1007 -37.11 -63.05 -45.06
CA ASP A 1007 -37.61 -62.11 -46.06
C ASP A 1007 -38.85 -61.38 -45.56
N ILE A 1008 -38.90 -60.05 -45.73
CA ILE A 1008 -40.06 -59.19 -45.42
C ILE A 1008 -40.88 -58.98 -46.69
N ALA A 1009 -42.21 -58.93 -46.59
CA ALA A 1009 -43.09 -58.64 -47.72
C ALA A 1009 -43.80 -57.29 -47.57
N PHE A 1010 -43.95 -56.55 -48.66
CA PHE A 1010 -44.77 -55.34 -48.76
C PHE A 1010 -46.02 -55.59 -49.60
N LYS A 1011 -47.06 -54.81 -49.35
CA LYS A 1011 -48.33 -54.84 -50.10
C LYS A 1011 -48.76 -53.48 -50.62
N LYS A 1012 -48.42 -52.40 -49.91
CA LYS A 1012 -48.76 -51.02 -50.31
C LYS A 1012 -47.66 -50.03 -49.94
N PHE A 1013 -47.40 -49.07 -50.82
CA PHE A 1013 -46.76 -47.79 -50.52
C PHE A 1013 -47.60 -46.66 -51.11
N SER A 1014 -47.95 -45.65 -50.31
CA SER A 1014 -48.63 -44.43 -50.75
C SER A 1014 -47.69 -43.22 -50.69
N PHE A 1015 -47.81 -42.35 -51.69
CA PHE A 1015 -47.06 -41.09 -51.79
C PHE A 1015 -48.03 -39.92 -51.87
N SER A 1016 -47.75 -38.81 -51.20
CA SER A 1016 -48.41 -37.55 -51.51
C SER A 1016 -47.94 -37.05 -52.87
N VAL A 1017 -48.84 -36.45 -53.63
CA VAL A 1017 -48.53 -35.70 -54.85
C VAL A 1017 -49.02 -34.26 -54.66
N ALA A 1018 -48.29 -33.31 -55.23
CA ALA A 1018 -48.84 -31.99 -55.55
C ALA A 1018 -48.10 -31.44 -56.77
N THR A 1019 -48.84 -30.88 -57.73
CA THR A 1019 -48.31 -30.45 -59.04
C THR A 1019 -48.62 -28.99 -59.33
N THR A 1020 -47.66 -28.28 -59.92
CA THR A 1020 -47.88 -26.96 -60.55
C THR A 1020 -47.57 -27.05 -62.04
N GLY A 1021 -48.41 -26.46 -62.89
CA GLY A 1021 -48.08 -26.16 -64.29
C GLY A 1021 -48.27 -27.25 -65.34
N GLY A 1022 -48.51 -28.51 -64.95
CA GLY A 1022 -48.70 -29.60 -65.91
C GLY A 1022 -49.22 -30.88 -65.25
N ALA A 1023 -49.65 -31.83 -66.08
CA ALA A 1023 -50.10 -33.14 -65.62
C ALA A 1023 -48.95 -34.16 -65.66
N VAL A 1024 -48.74 -34.87 -64.55
CA VAL A 1024 -47.81 -36.00 -64.44
C VAL A 1024 -48.62 -37.27 -64.23
N THR A 1025 -48.51 -38.26 -65.12
CA THR A 1025 -49.32 -39.49 -65.06
C THR A 1025 -48.52 -40.74 -65.48
N GLY A 1026 -49.06 -41.93 -65.18
CA GLY A 1026 -48.38 -43.21 -65.41
C GLY A 1026 -47.32 -43.49 -64.34
N PHE A 1027 -47.69 -43.44 -63.06
CA PHE A 1027 -46.75 -43.68 -61.97
C PHE A 1027 -46.42 -45.17 -61.83
N THR A 1028 -45.15 -45.54 -61.99
CA THR A 1028 -44.67 -46.93 -61.87
C THR A 1028 -43.55 -47.02 -60.84
N LEU A 1029 -43.69 -47.93 -59.87
CA LEU A 1029 -42.66 -48.22 -58.87
C LEU A 1029 -41.76 -49.36 -59.37
N TYR A 1030 -40.45 -49.24 -59.15
CA TYR A 1030 -39.45 -50.26 -59.49
C TYR A 1030 -38.69 -50.67 -58.21
N GLY A 1031 -38.55 -51.97 -57.95
CA GLY A 1031 -37.71 -52.51 -56.87
C GLY A 1031 -36.47 -53.20 -57.44
N ASP A 1032 -35.27 -52.70 -57.13
CA ASP A 1032 -33.99 -53.14 -57.71
C ASP A 1032 -34.00 -53.25 -59.25
N GLY A 1033 -34.69 -52.31 -59.91
CA GLY A 1033 -34.84 -52.26 -61.37
C GLY A 1033 -35.98 -53.12 -61.95
N VAL A 1034 -36.61 -53.99 -61.16
CA VAL A 1034 -37.79 -54.77 -61.57
C VAL A 1034 -39.05 -53.93 -61.35
N ALA A 1035 -39.86 -53.72 -62.38
CA ALA A 1035 -41.14 -53.04 -62.26
C ALA A 1035 -42.07 -53.81 -61.30
N VAL A 1036 -42.73 -53.09 -60.39
CA VAL A 1036 -43.73 -53.66 -59.49
C VAL A 1036 -44.97 -54.02 -60.30
N ASN A 1037 -45.22 -55.32 -60.46
CA ASN A 1037 -46.54 -55.78 -60.90
C ASN A 1037 -47.55 -55.36 -59.82
N ALA A 1038 -48.57 -54.59 -60.20
CA ALA A 1038 -49.48 -53.90 -59.28
C ALA A 1038 -50.94 -54.17 -59.66
N THR A 1039 -51.77 -54.53 -58.67
CA THR A 1039 -53.21 -54.74 -58.87
C THR A 1039 -54.00 -53.44 -58.95
N ALA A 1040 -53.45 -52.34 -58.43
CA ALA A 1040 -53.96 -50.99 -58.60
C ALA A 1040 -52.82 -49.96 -58.50
N VAL A 1041 -52.88 -48.94 -59.34
CA VAL A 1041 -52.18 -47.67 -59.18
C VAL A 1041 -53.25 -46.59 -59.15
N ASN A 1042 -53.71 -46.25 -57.95
CA ASN A 1042 -54.77 -45.25 -57.79
C ASN A 1042 -54.14 -43.87 -57.63
N ALA A 1043 -54.27 -43.04 -58.66
CA ALA A 1043 -54.26 -41.59 -58.53
C ALA A 1043 -55.61 -41.16 -57.95
N VAL A 1044 -55.65 -40.79 -56.67
CA VAL A 1044 -56.90 -40.38 -56.01
C VAL A 1044 -56.94 -38.86 -55.92
N ASP A 1045 -57.89 -38.28 -56.66
CA ASP A 1045 -58.45 -36.95 -56.42
C ASP A 1045 -59.34 -37.05 -55.16
N VAL A 1046 -58.96 -36.34 -54.09
CA VAL A 1046 -59.69 -36.38 -52.81
C VAL A 1046 -60.69 -35.22 -52.71
N GLU A 1047 -60.42 -34.08 -53.37
CA GLU A 1047 -61.18 -32.83 -53.20
C GLU A 1047 -61.59 -32.11 -54.50
N THR A 1048 -62.20 -32.87 -55.43
CA THR A 1048 -63.19 -32.46 -56.46
C THR A 1048 -62.65 -32.48 -57.89
N ALA A 1049 -63.15 -33.45 -58.68
CA ALA A 1049 -62.94 -33.69 -60.12
C ALA A 1049 -62.52 -32.46 -60.95
N GLY A 1050 -61.22 -32.12 -60.90
CA GLY A 1050 -60.81 -30.73 -61.18
C GLY A 1050 -59.32 -30.41 -61.29
N ALA A 1051 -58.47 -31.38 -61.67
CA ALA A 1051 -57.10 -31.16 -62.17
C ALA A 1051 -55.93 -30.92 -61.18
N THR A 1052 -55.97 -31.50 -59.98
CA THR A 1052 -54.76 -31.81 -59.18
C THR A 1052 -54.72 -33.29 -58.76
N LEU A 1053 -53.52 -33.85 -58.61
CA LEU A 1053 -53.30 -35.16 -57.98
C LEU A 1053 -52.83 -34.95 -56.54
N ASP A 1054 -53.52 -35.56 -55.57
CA ASP A 1054 -53.19 -35.42 -54.14
C ASP A 1054 -52.39 -36.61 -53.60
N ALA A 1055 -52.63 -37.82 -54.13
CA ALA A 1055 -51.92 -39.04 -53.73
C ALA A 1055 -51.80 -40.09 -54.86
N VAL A 1056 -50.74 -40.89 -54.78
CA VAL A 1056 -50.49 -42.08 -55.60
C VAL A 1056 -50.31 -43.28 -54.70
N GLU A 1057 -51.19 -44.27 -54.85
CA GLU A 1057 -51.15 -45.51 -54.08
C GLU A 1057 -50.69 -46.68 -54.96
N ILE A 1058 -49.57 -47.32 -54.62
CA ILE A 1058 -49.02 -48.49 -55.31
C ILE A 1058 -49.38 -49.75 -54.53
N VAL A 1059 -50.32 -50.56 -55.03
CA VAL A 1059 -50.71 -51.84 -54.41
C VAL A 1059 -50.11 -53.01 -55.20
N PHE A 1060 -49.19 -53.75 -54.57
CA PHE A 1060 -48.45 -54.84 -55.18
C PHE A 1060 -49.38 -56.02 -55.51
N ASP A 1061 -49.21 -56.63 -56.68
CA ASP A 1061 -49.86 -57.90 -56.99
C ASP A 1061 -49.36 -59.04 -56.09
N ALA A 1062 -50.22 -60.03 -55.86
CA ALA A 1062 -49.90 -61.21 -55.06
C ALA A 1062 -48.64 -61.95 -55.53
N THR A 1063 -48.40 -62.01 -56.85
CA THR A 1063 -47.25 -62.67 -57.49
C THR A 1063 -46.05 -61.76 -57.71
N SER A 1064 -46.11 -60.50 -57.28
CA SER A 1064 -45.06 -59.50 -57.51
C SER A 1064 -43.79 -59.81 -56.70
N SER A 1065 -42.73 -60.30 -57.36
CA SER A 1065 -41.44 -60.60 -56.71
C SER A 1065 -40.73 -59.35 -56.17
N ALA A 1066 -41.04 -58.17 -56.72
CA ALA A 1066 -40.60 -56.88 -56.21
C ALA A 1066 -41.17 -56.55 -54.81
N LYS A 1067 -42.19 -57.29 -54.33
CA LYS A 1067 -42.80 -57.13 -53.00
C LYS A 1067 -41.93 -57.67 -51.86
N LEU A 1068 -40.93 -58.51 -52.14
CA LEU A 1068 -40.07 -59.15 -51.13
C LEU A 1068 -38.75 -58.38 -50.93
N VAL A 1069 -38.32 -58.21 -49.68
CA VAL A 1069 -37.00 -57.69 -49.28
C VAL A 1069 -36.30 -58.77 -48.46
N SER A 1070 -35.22 -59.36 -49.01
CA SER A 1070 -34.67 -60.59 -48.47
C SER A 1070 -33.97 -60.45 -47.11
N ALA A 1071 -33.85 -61.58 -46.39
CA ALA A 1071 -33.22 -61.64 -45.08
C ALA A 1071 -31.82 -61.01 -45.08
N GLY A 1072 -31.57 -60.09 -44.14
CA GLY A 1072 -30.28 -59.39 -44.00
C GLY A 1072 -29.89 -58.47 -45.16
N SER A 1073 -30.80 -58.14 -46.08
CA SER A 1073 -30.51 -57.33 -47.27
C SER A 1073 -31.29 -56.02 -47.34
N SER A 1074 -30.85 -55.12 -48.23
CA SER A 1074 -31.59 -53.91 -48.61
C SER A 1074 -32.14 -54.05 -50.02
N LYS A 1075 -33.28 -53.39 -50.29
CA LYS A 1075 -33.89 -53.24 -51.62
C LYS A 1075 -34.15 -51.76 -51.90
N THR A 1076 -33.75 -51.30 -53.07
CA THR A 1076 -33.93 -49.91 -53.51
C THR A 1076 -35.21 -49.81 -54.34
N TYR A 1077 -36.15 -48.99 -53.88
CA TYR A 1077 -37.36 -48.64 -54.60
C TYR A 1077 -37.24 -47.26 -55.27
N ILE A 1078 -37.69 -47.17 -56.52
CA ILE A 1078 -37.68 -45.95 -57.34
C ILE A 1078 -39.06 -45.77 -57.97
N LEU A 1079 -39.74 -44.68 -57.61
CA LEU A 1079 -40.96 -44.23 -58.28
C LEU A 1079 -40.59 -43.42 -59.52
N LYS A 1080 -41.19 -43.76 -60.66
CA LYS A 1080 -41.09 -43.02 -61.93
C LYS A 1080 -42.48 -42.59 -62.40
N ALA A 1081 -42.55 -41.68 -63.37
CA ALA A 1081 -43.77 -41.37 -64.11
C ALA A 1081 -43.53 -41.48 -65.63
N ASP A 1082 -44.43 -42.14 -66.34
CA ASP A 1082 -44.33 -42.37 -67.79
C ASP A 1082 -44.56 -41.09 -68.61
N THR A 1083 -45.26 -40.09 -68.04
CA THR A 1083 -45.58 -38.82 -68.72
C THR A 1083 -45.39 -37.62 -67.80
N ALA A 1084 -44.86 -36.53 -68.37
CA ALA A 1084 -44.90 -35.18 -67.82
C ALA A 1084 -45.31 -34.24 -68.97
N VAL A 1085 -46.50 -33.64 -68.88
CA VAL A 1085 -47.11 -32.88 -69.98
C VAL A 1085 -46.78 -31.41 -69.86
N ASP A 1086 -46.17 -30.86 -70.92
CA ASP A 1086 -45.86 -29.44 -71.10
C ASP A 1086 -47.12 -28.58 -71.20
N THR A 1087 -47.25 -27.59 -70.32
CA THR A 1087 -48.08 -26.41 -70.61
C THR A 1087 -47.22 -25.14 -70.56
N ALA A 1088 -46.90 -24.61 -71.75
CA ALA A 1088 -45.82 -23.66 -72.02
C ALA A 1088 -45.98 -22.23 -71.45
N SER A 1089 -46.68 -22.06 -70.33
CA SER A 1089 -47.02 -20.77 -69.71
C SER A 1089 -46.49 -20.59 -68.29
N VAL A 1090 -46.05 -21.65 -67.59
CA VAL A 1090 -45.51 -21.59 -66.22
C VAL A 1090 -44.42 -22.67 -66.01
N SER A 1091 -43.47 -22.41 -65.10
CA SER A 1091 -42.52 -23.44 -64.67
C SER A 1091 -43.23 -24.53 -63.86
N GLU A 1092 -42.94 -25.79 -64.19
CA GLU A 1092 -43.60 -26.94 -63.60
C GLU A 1092 -42.90 -27.41 -62.33
N THR A 1093 -43.70 -27.86 -61.36
CA THR A 1093 -43.22 -28.52 -60.15
C THR A 1093 -44.03 -29.78 -59.86
N LEU A 1094 -43.35 -30.80 -59.33
CA LEU A 1094 -43.92 -32.02 -58.78
C LEU A 1094 -43.32 -32.25 -57.39
N ASN A 1095 -44.16 -32.20 -56.36
CA ASN A 1095 -43.80 -32.45 -54.98
C ASN A 1095 -44.24 -33.87 -54.61
N LEU A 1096 -43.32 -34.68 -54.07
CA LEU A 1096 -43.57 -36.06 -53.65
C LEU A 1096 -43.09 -36.29 -52.22
N ALA A 1097 -43.82 -37.08 -51.43
CA ALA A 1097 -43.34 -37.61 -50.14
C ALA A 1097 -43.88 -39.02 -49.91
N LEU A 1098 -43.05 -39.94 -49.42
CA LEU A 1098 -43.53 -41.24 -48.94
C LEU A 1098 -44.31 -41.01 -47.63
N LEU A 1099 -45.58 -41.41 -47.64
CA LEU A 1099 -46.50 -41.15 -46.53
C LEU A 1099 -46.24 -42.09 -45.36
N ALA A 1100 -46.38 -41.54 -44.15
CA ALA A 1100 -46.38 -42.29 -42.91
C ALA A 1100 -47.81 -42.72 -42.55
N ASP A 1101 -47.92 -43.82 -41.81
CA ASP A 1101 -49.15 -44.12 -41.06
C ASP A 1101 -49.17 -43.31 -39.77
N THR A 1102 -50.35 -42.79 -39.38
CA THR A 1102 -50.55 -41.89 -38.22
C THR A 1102 -50.98 -42.61 -36.95
N ALA A 1103 -51.43 -43.86 -37.06
CA ALA A 1103 -51.77 -44.74 -35.94
C ALA A 1103 -51.65 -46.21 -36.38
N TYR A 1104 -51.58 -47.12 -35.41
CA TYR A 1104 -51.65 -48.57 -35.64
C TYR A 1104 -53.06 -48.96 -36.16
N PRO A 1105 -53.22 -49.99 -37.03
CA PRO A 1105 -54.54 -50.40 -37.52
C PRO A 1105 -55.48 -50.82 -36.39
N SER A 1106 -56.73 -50.41 -36.49
CA SER A 1106 -57.81 -50.89 -35.60
C SER A 1106 -58.31 -52.24 -36.11
N ILE A 1107 -57.75 -53.32 -35.56
CA ILE A 1107 -58.00 -54.71 -35.94
C ILE A 1107 -58.33 -55.56 -34.69
N ALA A 1108 -59.09 -56.63 -34.88
CA ALA A 1108 -59.61 -57.48 -33.79
C ALA A 1108 -58.57 -58.48 -33.21
N LEU A 1109 -57.36 -58.51 -33.78
CA LEU A 1109 -56.20 -59.33 -33.37
C LEU A 1109 -54.95 -58.44 -33.40
N LEU A 1110 -53.80 -58.97 -32.99
CA LEU A 1110 -52.55 -58.18 -32.96
C LEU A 1110 -51.99 -57.90 -34.36
N MET A 1111 -52.28 -58.75 -35.34
CA MET A 1111 -51.97 -58.62 -36.78
C MET A 1111 -53.23 -58.92 -37.61
N GLY A 1112 -53.27 -58.46 -38.86
CA GLY A 1112 -54.41 -58.64 -39.78
C GLY A 1112 -54.15 -59.62 -40.91
N GLU A 1113 -55.21 -59.99 -41.63
CA GLU A 1113 -55.15 -60.64 -42.94
C GLU A 1113 -55.22 -59.59 -44.07
N TYR A 1114 -54.67 -59.93 -45.24
CA TYR A 1114 -55.07 -59.34 -46.50
C TYR A 1114 -56.14 -60.23 -47.17
N SER A 1115 -57.39 -60.13 -46.71
CA SER A 1115 -58.51 -60.93 -47.21
C SER A 1115 -59.80 -60.13 -47.35
N THR A 1116 -60.83 -60.74 -47.97
CA THR A 1116 -62.17 -60.16 -48.05
C THR A 1116 -63.04 -60.41 -46.82
N ALA A 1117 -62.55 -61.15 -45.81
CA ALA A 1117 -63.24 -61.52 -44.57
C ALA A 1117 -63.15 -60.44 -43.47
N ALA A 1118 -63.50 -60.77 -42.23
CA ALA A 1118 -63.75 -59.77 -41.17
C ALA A 1118 -62.49 -59.20 -40.45
N GLN A 1119 -61.28 -59.59 -40.84
CA GLN A 1119 -60.02 -59.27 -40.13
C GLN A 1119 -59.03 -58.47 -40.99
N LYS A 1120 -59.54 -57.48 -41.73
CA LYS A 1120 -58.78 -56.75 -42.77
C LYS A 1120 -57.87 -55.67 -42.25
N ILE A 1121 -56.76 -55.48 -42.94
CA ILE A 1121 -56.11 -54.17 -43.11
C ILE A 1121 -56.59 -53.60 -44.45
N ASN A 1122 -57.13 -52.38 -44.46
CA ASN A 1122 -57.90 -51.88 -45.60
C ASN A 1122 -57.02 -51.11 -46.60
N VAL A 1123 -56.71 -51.73 -47.74
CA VAL A 1123 -56.03 -51.08 -48.87
C VAL A 1123 -56.89 -50.06 -49.62
N SER A 1124 -58.21 -50.24 -49.69
CA SER A 1124 -59.03 -49.70 -50.79
C SER A 1124 -59.69 -48.34 -50.52
N THR A 1125 -59.17 -47.57 -49.57
CA THR A 1125 -59.62 -46.21 -49.25
C THR A 1125 -58.42 -45.36 -48.85
N ALA A 1126 -58.31 -44.15 -49.40
CA ALA A 1126 -57.33 -43.17 -48.93
C ALA A 1126 -57.48 -42.97 -47.42
N SER A 1127 -56.41 -43.23 -46.67
CA SER A 1127 -56.46 -43.36 -45.22
C SER A 1127 -55.10 -43.05 -44.63
N THR A 1128 -55.07 -42.14 -43.66
CA THR A 1128 -53.85 -41.76 -42.92
C THR A 1128 -53.26 -42.90 -42.08
N THR A 1129 -53.89 -44.08 -42.04
CA THR A 1129 -53.44 -45.26 -41.30
C THR A 1129 -53.28 -46.52 -42.16
N ASN A 1130 -53.32 -46.39 -43.50
CA ASN A 1130 -53.06 -47.50 -44.43
C ASN A 1130 -52.19 -47.06 -45.62
N ASN A 1131 -51.15 -46.26 -45.35
CA ASN A 1131 -50.19 -45.70 -46.31
C ASN A 1131 -49.04 -46.67 -46.63
N ILE A 1132 -48.55 -47.42 -45.65
CA ILE A 1132 -47.62 -48.53 -45.88
C ILE A 1132 -48.25 -49.79 -45.30
N ILE A 1133 -48.26 -50.89 -46.07
CA ILE A 1133 -48.74 -52.20 -45.58
C ILE A 1133 -47.66 -53.24 -45.86
N TRP A 1134 -47.32 -54.02 -44.83
CA TRP A 1134 -46.20 -54.96 -44.85
C TRP A 1134 -46.42 -56.16 -43.92
N SER A 1135 -45.57 -57.18 -44.06
CA SER A 1135 -45.57 -58.40 -43.27
C SER A 1135 -44.13 -58.76 -42.84
N PRO A 1136 -43.89 -59.03 -41.54
CA PRO A 1136 -42.58 -59.41 -41.00
C PRO A 1136 -42.20 -60.89 -41.20
N SER A 1137 -43.10 -61.73 -41.75
CA SER A 1137 -42.90 -63.17 -41.99
C SER A 1137 -42.66 -64.01 -40.71
N SER A 1138 -43.51 -63.81 -39.71
CA SER A 1138 -43.32 -64.29 -38.32
C SER A 1138 -43.46 -65.79 -38.12
N THR A 1139 -44.30 -66.49 -38.87
CA THR A 1139 -44.47 -67.96 -38.75
C THR A 1139 -43.62 -68.75 -39.74
N THR A 1140 -43.48 -68.24 -40.97
CA THR A 1140 -43.03 -68.99 -42.15
C THR A 1140 -42.29 -68.07 -43.12
N THR A 1141 -41.43 -68.63 -43.97
CA THR A 1141 -40.87 -67.90 -45.12
C THR A 1141 -42.00 -67.55 -46.08
N VAL A 1142 -42.17 -66.25 -46.38
CA VAL A 1142 -43.19 -65.77 -47.31
C VAL A 1142 -42.72 -65.92 -48.76
N THR A 1143 -43.66 -66.23 -49.66
CA THR A 1143 -43.42 -66.27 -51.10
C THR A 1143 -44.30 -65.24 -51.84
N ALA A 1144 -44.03 -65.02 -53.12
CA ALA A 1144 -44.87 -64.18 -53.96
C ALA A 1144 -46.12 -64.97 -54.42
N THR A 1145 -47.03 -65.26 -53.49
CA THR A 1145 -48.30 -65.95 -53.77
C THR A 1145 -49.49 -65.22 -53.15
N ALA A 1146 -50.70 -65.57 -53.61
CA ALA A 1146 -51.96 -65.12 -53.01
C ALA A 1146 -52.30 -65.85 -51.69
N ALA A 1147 -51.74 -67.05 -51.47
CA ALA A 1147 -51.96 -67.81 -50.24
C ALA A 1147 -51.24 -67.18 -49.03
N ASP A 1148 -50.09 -66.55 -49.25
CA ASP A 1148 -49.37 -65.79 -48.23
C ASP A 1148 -50.11 -64.52 -47.77
N GLU A 1149 -51.03 -64.00 -48.57
CA GLU A 1149 -51.79 -62.78 -48.24
C GLU A 1149 -52.94 -63.08 -47.25
N LEU A 1150 -53.42 -64.33 -47.21
CA LEU A 1150 -54.43 -64.81 -46.26
C LEU A 1150 -53.86 -65.18 -44.88
N LYS A 1151 -52.61 -64.83 -44.57
CA LYS A 1151 -51.98 -65.08 -43.26
C LYS A 1151 -52.26 -63.94 -42.28
N LEU A 1152 -52.50 -64.26 -41.00
CA LEU A 1152 -52.60 -63.32 -39.88
C LEU A 1152 -51.22 -62.76 -39.46
N ASP A 1153 -50.55 -62.08 -40.39
CA ASP A 1153 -49.20 -61.53 -40.21
C ASP A 1153 -48.98 -60.28 -41.07
N TRP A 1154 -50.03 -59.52 -41.39
CA TRP A 1154 -49.93 -58.20 -42.02
C TRP A 1154 -50.15 -57.07 -41.00
N THR A 1155 -49.52 -55.91 -41.24
CA THR A 1155 -49.66 -54.69 -40.43
C THR A 1155 -49.34 -53.43 -41.26
N ASN A 1156 -49.44 -52.24 -40.66
CA ASN A 1156 -49.09 -50.98 -41.32
C ASN A 1156 -47.69 -50.45 -40.89
N GLY A 1157 -47.23 -49.37 -41.52
CA GLY A 1157 -45.91 -48.77 -41.25
C GLY A 1157 -45.80 -47.94 -39.96
N TYR A 1158 -46.79 -47.98 -39.06
CA TYR A 1158 -46.80 -47.11 -37.88
C TYR A 1158 -45.64 -47.41 -36.94
N GLY A 1159 -44.79 -46.41 -36.70
CA GLY A 1159 -43.61 -46.53 -35.84
C GLY A 1159 -42.42 -47.26 -36.47
N LEU A 1160 -42.40 -47.50 -37.79
CA LEU A 1160 -41.22 -48.07 -38.45
C LEU A 1160 -39.97 -47.17 -38.33
N PRO A 1161 -38.77 -47.73 -38.11
CA PRO A 1161 -37.53 -46.97 -38.09
C PRO A 1161 -37.23 -46.21 -39.40
N GLY A 1162 -36.79 -44.97 -39.27
CA GLY A 1162 -36.31 -44.13 -40.37
C GLY A 1162 -37.17 -42.90 -40.68
N PHE A 1163 -38.46 -42.93 -40.33
CA PHE A 1163 -39.33 -41.75 -40.38
C PHE A 1163 -38.83 -40.64 -39.42
N PRO A 1164 -39.02 -39.33 -39.74
CA PRO A 1164 -38.54 -38.22 -38.90
C PRO A 1164 -39.12 -38.23 -37.48
N SER A 1165 -40.39 -38.62 -37.37
CA SER A 1165 -41.10 -38.86 -36.12
C SER A 1165 -42.29 -39.78 -36.38
N VAL A 1166 -42.82 -40.39 -35.32
CA VAL A 1166 -44.03 -41.22 -35.38
C VAL A 1166 -45.18 -40.43 -36.01
N GLY A 1167 -45.92 -41.05 -36.95
CA GLY A 1167 -47.01 -40.38 -37.66
C GLY A 1167 -46.61 -39.28 -38.64
N SER A 1168 -45.32 -39.09 -38.90
CA SER A 1168 -44.81 -37.96 -39.71
C SER A 1168 -44.20 -38.46 -41.02
N ASN A 1169 -44.70 -37.95 -42.15
CA ASN A 1169 -44.24 -38.29 -43.49
C ASN A 1169 -42.72 -38.06 -43.67
N PHE A 1170 -42.12 -38.75 -44.65
CA PHE A 1170 -40.76 -38.42 -45.08
C PHE A 1170 -40.68 -37.01 -45.71
N PRO A 1171 -39.48 -36.39 -45.76
CA PRO A 1171 -39.30 -35.08 -46.38
C PRO A 1171 -39.78 -35.03 -47.83
N VAL A 1172 -40.50 -33.95 -48.16
CA VAL A 1172 -40.96 -33.64 -49.52
C VAL A 1172 -39.77 -33.46 -50.45
N GLN A 1173 -39.82 -34.15 -51.59
CA GLN A 1173 -38.85 -34.09 -52.67
C GLN A 1173 -39.47 -33.30 -53.83
N VAL A 1174 -38.77 -32.28 -54.28
CA VAL A 1174 -39.25 -31.33 -55.29
C VAL A 1174 -38.56 -31.62 -56.62
N PHE A 1175 -39.35 -31.87 -57.66
CA PHE A 1175 -38.88 -32.06 -59.02
C PHE A 1175 -39.39 -30.91 -59.88
N THR A 1176 -38.51 -30.25 -60.62
CA THR A 1176 -38.87 -29.05 -61.39
C THR A 1176 -38.51 -29.16 -62.86
N ARG A 1177 -39.31 -28.50 -63.71
CA ARG A 1177 -38.96 -28.24 -65.11
C ARG A 1177 -39.09 -26.74 -65.38
N SER A 1178 -38.01 -26.14 -65.84
CA SER A 1178 -38.03 -24.79 -66.40
C SER A 1178 -38.44 -24.85 -67.87
N ASN A 1179 -39.04 -23.77 -68.35
CA ASN A 1179 -39.13 -23.46 -69.79
C ASN A 1179 -37.73 -23.28 -70.41
#